data_AF-A0A8I2K1P8-F1
#
_entry.id   AF-A0A8I2K1P8-F1
#
_cell.length_a   1.000
_cell.length_b   1.000
_cell.length_c   1.000
_cell.angle_alpha   90.00
_cell.angle_beta   90.00
_cell.angle_gamma   90.00
#
_symmetry.space_group_name_H-M   'P 1'
#
loop_
_entity.id
_entity.type
_entity.pdbx_description
1 polymer ?
#
loop_
_entity_poly.entity_id
_entity_poly.type
_entity_poly.pdbx_seq_one_letter_code
_entity_poly.pdbx_strand_id
1 'polypeptide(L)'
;MIHSNQKGIFRAASPETIALMKDFNEKKIHTFLLSTGFISPEAGQVGFLLNECFNRGRMSYKRRRYKTFFGNSPFEALQGAFKIARARQSSSNRYNTSEILVLDRRWEIKQFVDPLERGKEKALIPDILLFKEINDIKKHFLDMAYAPAAVVLRGVKELPAEAIEEIFALCRGKKVVTVLDEPDTDFTGRWVLDRLSQLPDIIVTGAALTGYEIPFGAFSTADDIYLPLNNSMTSMLHTSTCGGNRLVLTRIRDHLLSHVSMLTDNKAVYAYCRKIEELDETRKEAYARYINPALTRLYARAGLDIHPVNAHGSTLTIKAKQGKKEKQRDILDCTASGGVAVRGHNPQDIVQEVLEVHNPEENYWEKLCGTLKEHTNFSHVFPAVSGSTAVDIAITLALVANKDKTRIIVFKGNYSGTNLLSLAATENEPFRQPFLPLYFDVLYIDPMNQRAKEVLKKELESQKVALIWLELFQGQTMRSIPRELLDLIEQYKKDSGYLIGVDEVLTGVYRMGEFLAFKGKNLSPDIIALFKGLTDATFPIGTTLVSDKVYQQALSVHPGVVNLLENLYVNQLGAHISLHTLEKLHDSGINQHVENVSQLILTGLKDIAGKSPFIREVSGEGMIFGLNFAYESKILKFMGQRARQTGQALFPLVMNRLCQEKAGVFSHFTRLSPALTITNQEVRLLLHNLEKLLCKPSGILFIKLYFLSTVYRKLRRRKRRTKPSKFHQTRNKLFVLVKFILELFKPRGAADYYSGLGDDVIEELDSGFKDIGKSLWFNNGYWKDARTYPAACAALAKLVSDEAKLNADDTVLDAGFGFAEQDFFWLELYNVARIVGINITPLQVKIAEQRVKERNLQGRIELHLGDAADIQFEDESFEKVLALESPFHFNTREDFFREAFRVLKPGGILAATDMLPEPGATGSGFLKRLFRRHGAYPSANMYDRNVYARKLKEAGFVNVSVQSIAEYVLAGSTKYIAMRQLRKLDMESAIVELTTQDMESSQWREVRERAVGITDYVLVSAQKPG
;
A
#
# COMPACT_ATOMS: atom_id res chain seq x y z
N MET A 1 10.06 39.21 -3.38
CA MET A 1 10.97 38.86 -2.26
C MET A 1 12.41 38.73 -2.74
N ILE A 2 13.16 39.82 -2.83
CA ILE A 2 14.60 39.78 -3.10
C ILE A 2 15.24 40.73 -2.08
N HIS A 3 15.83 40.19 -1.02
CA HIS A 3 16.77 40.97 -0.21
C HIS A 3 17.92 41.36 -1.14
N SER A 4 18.33 42.62 -1.14
CA SER A 4 19.16 43.24 -2.19
C SER A 4 20.54 42.60 -2.45
N ASN A 5 20.95 41.59 -1.68
CA ASN A 5 22.20 40.84 -1.86
C ASN A 5 22.02 39.32 -2.13
N GLN A 6 20.79 38.78 -2.21
CA GLN A 6 20.55 37.35 -2.48
C GLN A 6 20.01 37.10 -3.90
N LYS A 7 20.71 36.25 -4.68
CA LYS A 7 20.34 35.87 -6.05
C LYS A 7 19.16 34.87 -6.15
N GLY A 8 18.31 34.70 -5.12
CA GLY A 8 17.22 33.73 -5.14
C GLY A 8 16.41 33.70 -3.84
N ILE A 9 15.40 32.81 -3.74
CA ILE A 9 14.57 32.69 -2.53
C ILE A 9 15.16 31.79 -1.44
N PHE A 10 16.13 30.93 -1.78
CA PHE A 10 16.73 29.99 -0.84
C PHE A 10 18.02 30.52 -0.22
N ARG A 11 18.22 30.18 1.05
CA ARG A 11 19.41 30.46 1.86
C ARG A 11 20.35 29.26 1.86
N ALA A 12 21.58 29.49 2.27
CA ALA A 12 22.52 28.39 2.52
C ALA A 12 21.98 27.46 3.62
N ALA A 13 22.26 26.16 3.49
CA ALA A 13 21.86 25.17 4.48
C ALA A 13 22.61 25.40 5.80
N SER A 14 21.90 25.31 6.93
CA SER A 14 22.52 25.46 8.23
C SER A 14 23.32 24.20 8.64
N PRO A 15 24.22 24.32 9.64
CA PRO A 15 24.89 23.15 10.22
C PRO A 15 23.92 22.08 10.71
N GLU A 16 22.75 22.46 11.23
CA GLU A 16 21.71 21.53 11.67
C GLU A 16 21.11 20.76 10.49
N THR A 17 20.86 21.43 9.36
CA THR A 17 20.36 20.78 8.14
C THR A 17 21.40 19.81 7.58
N ILE A 18 22.67 20.19 7.53
CA ILE A 18 23.78 19.32 7.09
C ILE A 18 23.93 18.12 8.04
N ALA A 19 23.92 18.34 9.36
CA ALA A 19 24.03 17.28 10.36
C ALA A 19 22.87 16.28 10.28
N LEU A 20 21.65 16.75 10.01
CA LEU A 20 20.49 15.87 9.82
C LEU A 20 20.62 14.99 8.57
N MET A 21 21.14 15.54 7.46
CA MET A 21 21.40 14.75 6.25
C MET A 21 22.49 13.70 6.48
N LYS A 22 23.55 14.05 7.23
CA LYS A 22 24.59 13.11 7.64
C LYS A 22 24.01 11.98 8.49
N ASP A 23 23.21 12.31 9.50
CA ASP A 23 22.54 11.34 10.37
C ASP A 23 21.67 10.36 9.57
N PHE A 24 20.93 10.88 8.58
CA PHE A 24 20.11 10.04 7.72
C PHE A 24 20.96 9.05 6.91
N ASN A 25 22.06 9.52 6.33
CA ASN A 25 22.94 8.69 5.51
C ASN A 25 23.63 7.59 6.35
N GLU A 26 24.21 7.96 7.50
CA GLU A 26 24.92 7.06 8.40
C GLU A 26 23.98 6.01 9.01
N LYS A 27 22.76 6.41 9.41
CA LYS A 27 21.73 5.50 9.92
C LYS A 27 20.95 4.78 8.81
N LYS A 28 21.29 5.04 7.54
CA LYS A 28 20.63 4.48 6.35
C LYS A 28 19.11 4.70 6.36
N ILE A 29 18.71 5.88 6.82
CA ILE A 29 17.34 6.38 6.76
C ILE A 29 17.13 6.94 5.35
N HIS A 30 16.10 6.47 4.64
CA HIS A 30 15.80 7.01 3.32
C HIS A 30 15.33 8.48 3.41
N THR A 31 15.86 9.33 2.53
CA THR A 31 15.36 10.70 2.37
C THR A 31 14.18 10.75 1.39
N PHE A 32 14.25 9.97 0.31
CA PHE A 32 13.17 9.80 -0.66
C PHE A 32 12.75 8.33 -0.72
N LEU A 33 11.46 8.07 -0.51
CA LEU A 33 10.83 6.79 -0.88
C LEU A 33 9.53 7.09 -1.63
N LEU A 34 9.32 6.49 -2.82
CA LEU A 34 8.10 6.66 -3.64
C LEU A 34 7.52 8.08 -3.59
N SER A 35 8.32 9.00 -4.10
CA SER A 35 8.43 10.38 -3.60
C SER A 35 7.20 11.28 -3.87
N THR A 36 6.19 10.77 -4.57
CA THR A 36 4.87 11.39 -4.77
C THR A 36 3.81 11.03 -3.71
N GLY A 37 4.08 10.16 -2.72
CA GLY A 37 2.96 9.64 -1.92
C GLY A 37 3.23 8.73 -0.75
N PHE A 38 4.49 8.64 -0.31
CA PHE A 38 4.88 7.71 0.73
C PHE A 38 4.21 8.03 2.09
N ILE A 39 3.77 6.97 2.78
CA ILE A 39 3.07 7.06 4.06
C ILE A 39 4.13 7.04 5.17
N SER A 40 4.77 8.18 5.40
CA SER A 40 5.80 8.33 6.43
C SER A 40 5.24 8.85 7.76
N PRO A 41 5.91 8.58 8.90
CA PRO A 41 5.63 9.25 10.17
C PRO A 41 5.63 10.78 10.04
N GLU A 42 6.63 11.33 9.37
CA GLU A 42 6.87 12.76 9.26
C GLU A 42 5.74 13.45 8.50
N ALA A 43 5.23 12.84 7.41
CA ALA A 43 4.09 13.38 6.69
C ALA A 43 2.83 13.42 7.56
N GLY A 44 2.57 12.35 8.33
CA GLY A 44 1.44 12.30 9.27
C GLY A 44 1.57 13.32 10.40
N GLN A 45 2.77 13.48 10.96
CA GLN A 45 3.08 14.44 12.01
C GLN A 45 2.95 15.88 11.51
N VAL A 46 3.59 16.25 10.40
CA VAL A 46 3.52 17.61 9.84
C VAL A 46 2.08 17.98 9.45
N GLY A 47 1.34 17.05 8.83
CA GLY A 47 -0.08 17.27 8.52
C GLY A 47 -0.91 17.56 9.77
N PHE A 48 -0.69 16.80 10.84
CA PHE A 48 -1.32 17.03 12.15
C PHE A 48 -0.92 18.37 12.77
N LEU A 49 0.39 18.67 12.84
CA LEU A 49 0.92 19.87 13.48
C LEU A 49 0.44 21.15 12.78
N LEU A 50 0.47 21.18 11.44
CA LEU A 50 -0.08 22.30 10.67
C LEU A 50 -1.59 22.47 10.94
N ASN A 51 -2.35 21.37 11.00
CA ASN A 51 -3.76 21.45 11.37
C ASN A 51 -3.96 22.03 12.79
N GLU A 52 -3.09 21.72 13.76
CA GLU A 52 -3.12 22.35 15.08
C GLU A 52 -2.81 23.85 15.01
N CYS A 53 -1.76 24.25 14.28
CA CYS A 53 -1.42 25.66 14.06
C CYS A 53 -2.60 26.45 13.45
N PHE A 54 -3.27 25.89 12.44
CA PHE A 54 -4.42 26.55 11.79
C PHE A 54 -5.61 26.76 12.71
N ASN A 55 -5.72 25.93 13.75
CA ASN A 55 -6.81 25.97 14.71
C ASN A 55 -6.41 26.63 16.05
N ARG A 56 -5.30 27.36 16.08
CA ARG A 56 -4.80 28.07 17.27
C ARG A 56 -5.89 28.95 17.89
N GLY A 57 -6.04 28.82 19.21
CA GLY A 57 -7.01 29.60 19.99
C GLY A 57 -8.49 29.33 19.69
N ARG A 58 -8.82 28.33 18.86
CA ARG A 58 -10.21 28.02 18.49
C ARG A 58 -10.84 27.00 19.44
N MET A 59 -12.07 27.28 19.86
CA MET A 59 -12.93 26.29 20.52
C MET A 59 -13.27 25.13 19.59
N SER A 60 -13.48 23.93 20.15
CA SER A 60 -13.67 22.66 19.41
C SER A 60 -14.67 22.74 18.26
N TYR A 61 -15.83 23.37 18.47
CA TYR A 61 -16.89 23.50 17.45
C TYR A 61 -16.59 24.54 16.35
N LYS A 62 -15.62 25.44 16.56
CA LYS A 62 -15.13 26.39 15.54
C LYS A 62 -13.89 25.88 14.81
N ARG A 63 -13.35 24.71 15.19
CA ARG A 63 -12.19 24.12 14.52
C ARG A 63 -12.58 23.57 13.16
N ARG A 64 -11.66 23.70 12.20
CA ARG A 64 -11.79 23.14 10.86
C ARG A 64 -10.71 22.09 10.62
N ARG A 65 -11.07 20.99 9.96
CA ARG A 65 -10.12 19.93 9.60
C ARG A 65 -9.51 20.23 8.23
N TYR A 66 -8.18 20.23 8.18
CA TYR A 66 -7.43 20.44 6.96
C TYR A 66 -6.68 19.19 6.51
N LYS A 67 -6.58 19.03 5.20
CA LYS A 67 -5.71 18.10 4.50
C LYS A 67 -4.59 18.86 3.82
N THR A 68 -3.36 18.55 4.20
CA THR A 68 -2.15 19.20 3.70
C THR A 68 -1.55 18.36 2.58
N PHE A 69 -1.24 19.03 1.47
CA PHE A 69 -0.51 18.47 0.34
C PHE A 69 0.80 19.23 0.18
N PHE A 70 1.87 18.48 -0.01
CA PHE A 70 3.24 19.01 -0.04
C PHE A 70 3.73 19.17 -1.49
N GLY A 71 4.34 20.33 -1.74
CA GLY A 71 5.04 20.74 -2.95
C GLY A 71 6.47 21.20 -2.64
N ASN A 72 7.20 21.63 -3.68
CA ASN A 72 8.60 22.05 -3.57
C ASN A 72 8.80 23.57 -3.61
N SER A 73 7.74 24.34 -3.88
CA SER A 73 7.79 25.80 -3.80
C SER A 73 6.44 26.38 -3.38
N PRO A 74 6.43 27.63 -2.88
CA PRO A 74 5.21 28.40 -2.69
C PRO A 74 4.31 28.43 -3.93
N PHE A 75 4.90 28.54 -5.12
CA PHE A 75 4.15 28.64 -6.36
C PHE A 75 3.52 27.30 -6.77
N GLU A 76 4.21 26.18 -6.58
CA GLU A 76 3.60 24.85 -6.76
C GLU A 76 2.39 24.67 -5.83
N ALA A 77 2.52 25.08 -4.57
CA ALA A 77 1.46 24.99 -3.59
C ALA A 77 0.25 25.88 -3.94
N LEU A 78 0.49 27.09 -4.40
CA LEU A 78 -0.55 28.01 -4.88
C LEU A 78 -1.32 27.44 -6.09
N GLN A 79 -0.61 26.88 -7.07
CA GLN A 79 -1.24 26.19 -8.19
C GLN A 79 -2.04 24.96 -7.73
N GLY A 80 -1.60 24.28 -6.67
CA GLY A 80 -2.37 23.27 -5.95
C GLY A 80 -3.72 23.79 -5.46
N ALA A 81 -3.74 24.96 -4.82
CA ALA A 81 -4.97 25.63 -4.37
C ALA A 81 -5.90 26.00 -5.54
N PHE A 82 -5.37 26.52 -6.64
CA PHE A 82 -6.15 26.86 -7.84
C PHE A 82 -6.86 25.62 -8.41
N LYS A 83 -6.14 24.49 -8.52
CA LYS A 83 -6.71 23.21 -8.95
C LYS A 83 -7.87 22.77 -8.07
N ILE A 84 -7.70 22.78 -6.75
CA ILE A 84 -8.77 22.39 -5.81
C ILE A 84 -10.00 23.28 -5.97
N ALA A 85 -9.80 24.60 -6.08
CA ALA A 85 -10.88 25.56 -6.25
C ALA A 85 -11.71 25.28 -7.52
N ARG A 86 -11.03 25.11 -8.68
CA ARG A 86 -11.71 24.81 -9.96
C ARG A 86 -12.45 23.48 -9.93
N ALA A 87 -11.81 22.44 -9.41
CA ALA A 87 -12.43 21.13 -9.30
C ALA A 87 -13.66 21.14 -8.40
N ARG A 88 -13.62 21.88 -7.29
CA ARG A 88 -14.78 22.03 -6.41
C ARG A 88 -15.97 22.65 -7.16
N GLN A 89 -15.74 23.66 -7.98
CA GLN A 89 -16.78 24.31 -8.77
C GLN A 89 -17.36 23.42 -9.86
N SER A 90 -16.52 22.68 -10.59
CA SER A 90 -16.98 21.75 -11.64
C SER A 90 -18.01 20.72 -11.15
N SER A 91 -17.98 20.42 -9.84
CA SER A 91 -18.88 19.49 -9.16
C SER A 91 -20.17 20.12 -8.61
N SER A 92 -20.31 21.45 -8.61
CA SER A 92 -21.43 22.17 -7.96
C SER A 92 -22.04 23.27 -8.84
N ASN A 93 -23.22 22.95 -9.41
CA ASN A 93 -24.20 23.85 -10.07
C ASN A 93 -23.80 24.61 -11.36
N ARG A 94 -24.79 24.88 -12.22
CA ARG A 94 -24.70 25.49 -13.57
C ARG A 94 -24.39 27.00 -13.62
N TYR A 95 -24.06 27.66 -12.50
CA TYR A 95 -24.04 29.14 -12.39
C TYR A 95 -22.71 29.77 -11.89
N ASN A 96 -21.57 29.10 -12.04
CA ASN A 96 -20.26 29.58 -11.54
C ASN A 96 -19.19 29.56 -12.66
N THR A 97 -18.20 30.46 -12.58
CA THR A 97 -17.07 30.53 -13.54
C THR A 97 -15.83 29.80 -13.00
N SER A 98 -14.88 29.51 -13.88
CA SER A 98 -13.54 28.99 -13.53
C SER A 98 -12.56 30.06 -13.04
N GLU A 99 -13.00 31.32 -13.02
CA GLU A 99 -12.19 32.48 -12.69
C GLU A 99 -11.75 32.47 -11.22
N ILE A 100 -10.51 32.83 -10.98
CA ILE A 100 -9.95 33.01 -9.65
C ILE A 100 -9.47 34.45 -9.52
N LEU A 101 -10.00 35.17 -8.53
CA LEU A 101 -9.58 36.53 -8.24
C LEU A 101 -8.40 36.48 -7.26
N VAL A 102 -7.27 37.09 -7.61
CA VAL A 102 -6.03 37.03 -6.80
C VAL A 102 -5.58 38.44 -6.45
N LEU A 103 -5.36 38.68 -5.16
CA LEU A 103 -4.65 39.86 -4.69
C LEU A 103 -3.14 39.65 -4.87
N ASP A 104 -2.53 40.32 -5.85
CA ASP A 104 -1.09 40.25 -6.16
C ASP A 104 -0.45 41.64 -6.07
N ARG A 105 -0.31 42.13 -4.83
CA ARG A 105 0.12 43.51 -4.53
C ARG A 105 1.48 43.89 -5.13
N ARG A 106 2.34 42.90 -5.38
CA ARG A 106 3.73 43.06 -5.86
C ARG A 106 3.96 42.51 -7.28
N TRP A 107 2.91 42.08 -7.97
CA TRP A 107 3.00 41.42 -9.29
C TRP A 107 3.94 40.20 -9.32
N GLU A 108 4.06 39.49 -8.20
CA GLU A 108 4.91 38.30 -8.11
C GLU A 108 4.28 37.12 -8.85
N ILE A 109 2.95 37.01 -8.83
CA ILE A 109 2.20 35.93 -9.47
C ILE A 109 2.01 36.21 -10.97
N LYS A 110 1.86 37.49 -11.36
CA LYS A 110 1.71 37.91 -12.76
C LYS A 110 2.75 37.29 -13.69
N GLN A 111 4.00 37.22 -13.26
CA GLN A 111 5.12 36.72 -14.07
C GLN A 111 4.98 35.23 -14.43
N PHE A 112 4.26 34.45 -13.64
CA PHE A 112 4.03 33.02 -13.90
C PHE A 112 2.68 32.72 -14.55
N VAL A 113 1.73 33.65 -14.42
CA VAL A 113 0.36 33.49 -14.92
C VAL A 113 0.22 34.05 -16.34
N ASP A 114 0.63 35.29 -16.56
CA ASP A 114 0.48 35.99 -17.84
C ASP A 114 1.68 36.92 -18.12
N PRO A 115 2.90 36.38 -18.28
CA PRO A 115 4.09 37.16 -18.60
C PRO A 115 4.02 37.87 -19.95
N LEU A 116 3.16 37.43 -20.86
CA LEU A 116 3.01 38.03 -22.20
C LEU A 116 1.83 39.00 -22.30
N GLU A 117 1.13 39.26 -21.19
CA GLU A 117 -0.03 40.16 -21.11
C GLU A 117 -1.10 39.86 -22.18
N ARG A 118 -1.34 38.58 -22.45
CA ARG A 118 -2.29 38.12 -23.48
C ARG A 118 -3.74 38.11 -22.98
N GLY A 119 -3.95 38.42 -21.70
CA GLY A 119 -5.25 38.44 -21.05
C GLY A 119 -5.70 37.07 -20.56
N LYS A 120 -6.72 37.06 -19.69
CA LYS A 120 -7.13 35.88 -18.91
C LYS A 120 -7.44 34.62 -19.72
N GLU A 121 -7.86 34.73 -20.98
CA GLU A 121 -8.19 33.57 -21.83
C GLU A 121 -6.95 32.95 -22.49
N LYS A 122 -5.91 33.76 -22.74
CA LYS A 122 -4.71 33.39 -23.50
C LYS A 122 -3.42 33.42 -22.68
N ALA A 123 -3.54 33.66 -21.37
CA ALA A 123 -2.50 33.56 -20.37
C ALA A 123 -1.90 32.14 -20.30
N LEU A 124 -0.71 32.00 -19.70
CA LEU A 124 -0.10 30.68 -19.45
C LEU A 124 -0.97 29.84 -18.51
N ILE A 125 -1.55 30.49 -17.51
CA ILE A 125 -2.57 29.93 -16.63
C ILE A 125 -3.85 30.75 -16.83
N PRO A 126 -4.80 30.28 -17.67
CA PRO A 126 -6.01 31.03 -17.96
C PRO A 126 -6.87 31.26 -16.72
N ASP A 127 -7.81 32.20 -16.80
CA ASP A 127 -8.84 32.48 -15.78
C ASP A 127 -8.30 32.84 -14.39
N ILE A 128 -7.12 33.46 -14.35
CA ILE A 128 -6.60 34.10 -13.14
C ILE A 128 -6.66 35.61 -13.34
N LEU A 129 -7.49 36.30 -12.55
CA LEU A 129 -7.61 37.75 -12.56
C LEU A 129 -6.82 38.33 -11.40
N LEU A 130 -5.88 39.21 -11.70
CA LEU A 130 -4.94 39.75 -10.72
C LEU A 130 -5.30 41.19 -10.36
N PHE A 131 -5.28 41.51 -9.07
CA PHE A 131 -5.64 42.81 -8.52
C PHE A 131 -4.55 43.31 -7.57
N LYS A 132 -4.29 44.61 -7.56
CA LYS A 132 -3.36 45.22 -6.59
C LYS A 132 -4.02 45.52 -5.25
N GLU A 133 -5.27 45.97 -5.26
CA GLU A 133 -5.98 46.40 -4.07
C GLU A 133 -7.15 45.47 -3.74
N ILE A 134 -7.36 45.19 -2.45
CA ILE A 134 -8.45 44.31 -1.99
C ILE A 134 -9.83 44.90 -2.30
N ASN A 135 -9.95 46.23 -2.35
CA ASN A 135 -11.19 46.92 -2.69
C ASN A 135 -11.57 46.70 -4.16
N ASP A 136 -10.60 46.55 -5.06
CA ASP A 136 -10.87 46.26 -6.47
C ASP A 136 -11.44 44.85 -6.63
N ILE A 137 -10.93 43.89 -5.86
CA ILE A 137 -11.49 42.53 -5.79
C ILE A 137 -12.94 42.60 -5.32
N LYS A 138 -13.22 43.33 -4.23
CA LYS A 138 -14.57 43.48 -3.69
C LYS A 138 -15.53 44.06 -4.72
N LYS A 139 -15.16 45.17 -5.36
CA LYS A 139 -15.96 45.81 -6.41
C LYS A 139 -16.24 44.84 -7.55
N HIS A 140 -15.19 44.21 -8.07
CA HIS A 140 -15.32 43.24 -9.15
C HIS A 140 -16.24 42.08 -8.77
N PHE A 141 -16.07 41.49 -7.58
CA PHE A 141 -16.88 40.38 -7.08
C PHE A 141 -18.39 40.70 -6.98
N LEU A 142 -18.71 41.95 -6.62
CA LEU A 142 -20.10 42.44 -6.54
C LEU A 142 -20.71 42.64 -7.92
N ASP A 143 -19.92 43.10 -8.89
CA ASP A 143 -20.34 43.34 -10.28
C ASP A 143 -20.47 42.04 -11.10
N MET A 144 -19.87 40.93 -10.65
CA MET A 144 -19.92 39.64 -11.35
C MET A 144 -21.33 39.01 -11.34
N ALA A 145 -21.83 38.72 -12.55
CA ALA A 145 -23.09 37.99 -12.77
C ALA A 145 -23.05 36.53 -12.27
N TYR A 146 -21.86 35.93 -12.23
CA TYR A 146 -21.62 34.55 -11.81
C TYR A 146 -20.54 34.52 -10.74
N ALA A 147 -20.59 33.57 -9.82
CA ALA A 147 -19.60 33.50 -8.75
C ALA A 147 -18.25 32.95 -9.28
N PRO A 148 -17.10 33.53 -8.91
CA PRO A 148 -15.79 32.99 -9.25
C PRO A 148 -15.53 31.66 -8.52
N ALA A 149 -14.55 30.90 -8.99
CA ALA A 149 -14.13 29.67 -8.34
C ALA A 149 -13.52 29.90 -6.97
N ALA A 150 -12.66 30.92 -6.86
CA ALA A 150 -12.04 31.32 -5.61
C ALA A 150 -11.69 32.81 -5.56
N VAL A 151 -11.50 33.30 -4.34
CA VAL A 151 -10.76 34.53 -4.05
C VAL A 151 -9.53 34.18 -3.24
N VAL A 152 -8.36 34.62 -3.73
CA VAL A 152 -7.04 34.36 -3.16
C VAL A 152 -6.47 35.66 -2.62
N LEU A 153 -6.17 35.69 -1.33
CA LEU A 153 -5.58 36.84 -0.67
C LEU A 153 -4.13 36.51 -0.31
N ARG A 154 -3.18 37.19 -0.94
CA ARG A 154 -1.73 37.05 -0.69
C ARG A 154 -1.19 38.30 0.00
N GLY A 155 -0.23 38.12 0.91
CA GLY A 155 0.42 39.22 1.63
C GLY A 155 -0.53 39.94 2.58
N VAL A 156 -1.34 39.17 3.32
CA VAL A 156 -2.43 39.68 4.15
C VAL A 156 -1.98 40.16 5.52
N LYS A 157 -0.73 39.90 5.91
CA LYS A 157 -0.15 40.41 7.16
C LYS A 157 -0.32 41.93 7.31
N GLU A 158 -0.21 42.65 6.20
CA GLU A 158 -0.33 44.11 6.09
C GLU A 158 -1.79 44.60 5.95
N LEU A 159 -2.77 43.70 5.80
CA LEU A 159 -4.18 44.08 5.60
C LEU A 159 -4.96 44.14 6.93
N PRO A 160 -5.95 45.04 7.06
CA PRO A 160 -6.89 45.04 8.18
C PRO A 160 -7.69 43.73 8.24
N ALA A 161 -7.92 43.21 9.44
CA ALA A 161 -8.67 41.97 9.63
C ALA A 161 -10.12 42.11 9.11
N GLU A 162 -10.71 43.29 9.27
CA GLU A 162 -12.06 43.63 8.84
C GLU A 162 -12.21 43.50 7.32
N ALA A 163 -11.20 43.91 6.55
CA ALA A 163 -11.21 43.82 5.09
C ALA A 163 -11.15 42.36 4.61
N ILE A 164 -10.37 41.52 5.29
CA ILE A 164 -10.28 40.09 5.01
C ILE A 164 -11.61 39.39 5.35
N GLU A 165 -12.17 39.68 6.52
CA GLU A 165 -13.46 39.14 6.97
C GLU A 165 -14.60 39.52 6.03
N GLU A 166 -14.60 40.74 5.49
CA GLU A 166 -15.60 41.18 4.53
C GLU A 166 -15.54 40.36 3.24
N ILE A 167 -14.35 40.14 2.67
CA ILE A 167 -14.17 39.26 1.51
C ILE A 167 -14.63 37.83 1.83
N PHE A 168 -14.28 37.30 3.00
CA PHE A 168 -14.70 35.94 3.40
C PHE A 168 -16.21 35.82 3.57
N ALA A 169 -16.87 36.86 4.10
CA ALA A 169 -18.33 36.90 4.21
C ALA A 169 -19.00 36.92 2.83
N LEU A 170 -18.50 37.72 1.89
CA LEU A 170 -18.98 37.74 0.50
C LEU A 170 -18.83 36.39 -0.18
N CYS A 171 -17.66 35.74 -0.02
CA CYS A 171 -17.39 34.44 -0.60
C CYS A 171 -18.36 33.37 -0.09
N ARG A 172 -18.63 33.31 1.22
CA ARG A 172 -19.61 32.38 1.80
C ARG A 172 -21.00 32.56 1.22
N GLY A 173 -21.45 33.81 1.08
CA GLY A 173 -22.77 34.14 0.54
C GLY A 173 -23.02 33.53 -0.84
N LYS A 174 -21.96 33.45 -1.67
CA LYS A 174 -22.00 32.85 -3.02
C LYS A 174 -21.35 31.45 -3.12
N LYS A 175 -20.98 30.81 -2.00
CA LYS A 175 -20.25 29.51 -1.95
C LYS A 175 -18.94 29.49 -2.77
N VAL A 176 -18.20 30.60 -2.73
CA VAL A 176 -16.87 30.76 -3.36
C VAL A 176 -15.79 30.28 -2.39
N VAL A 177 -14.77 29.59 -2.92
CA VAL A 177 -13.64 29.10 -2.13
C VAL A 177 -12.74 30.26 -1.71
N THR A 178 -12.44 30.35 -0.43
CA THR A 178 -11.51 31.34 0.13
C THR A 178 -10.11 30.75 0.27
N VAL A 179 -9.11 31.40 -0.33
CA VAL A 179 -7.71 30.98 -0.25
C VAL A 179 -6.88 32.07 0.42
N LEU A 180 -6.10 31.66 1.43
CA LEU A 180 -5.12 32.50 2.08
C LEU A 180 -3.72 32.07 1.68
N ASP A 181 -2.99 32.92 0.96
CA ASP A 181 -1.64 32.64 0.46
C ASP A 181 -0.57 33.35 1.28
N GLU A 182 0.03 32.61 2.22
CA GLU A 182 0.98 33.12 3.22
C GLU A 182 2.25 32.26 3.25
N PRO A 183 3.04 32.25 2.15
CA PRO A 183 4.19 31.38 2.00
C PRO A 183 5.33 31.66 2.99
N ASP A 184 5.32 32.84 3.61
CA ASP A 184 6.36 33.34 4.50
C ASP A 184 6.03 33.16 5.99
N THR A 185 5.01 32.35 6.31
CA THR A 185 4.59 32.08 7.69
C THR A 185 5.53 31.09 8.39
N ASP A 186 5.98 31.44 9.61
CA ASP A 186 6.79 30.60 10.50
C ASP A 186 6.08 30.20 11.82
N PHE A 187 4.84 30.63 12.04
CA PHE A 187 3.99 30.34 13.22
C PHE A 187 4.52 30.73 14.61
N THR A 188 5.73 31.30 14.72
CA THR A 188 6.36 31.64 16.00
C THR A 188 5.66 32.83 16.68
N GLY A 189 5.21 33.80 15.88
CA GLY A 189 4.53 35.03 16.33
C GLY A 189 2.99 34.96 16.35
N ARG A 190 2.37 36.13 16.49
CA ARG A 190 0.93 36.30 16.17
C ARG A 190 0.75 36.15 14.68
N TRP A 191 -0.14 35.26 14.29
CA TRP A 191 -0.44 34.99 12.90
C TRP A 191 -1.73 35.66 12.46
N VAL A 192 -1.90 35.81 11.13
CA VAL A 192 -3.08 36.51 10.59
C VAL A 192 -4.38 35.80 10.99
N LEU A 193 -4.41 34.46 11.02
CA LEU A 193 -5.59 33.71 11.44
C LEU A 193 -5.97 33.92 12.91
N ASP A 194 -5.05 34.38 13.76
CA ASP A 194 -5.35 34.65 15.17
C ASP A 194 -6.29 35.86 15.34
N ARG A 195 -6.31 36.76 14.35
CA ARG A 195 -7.13 37.98 14.34
C ARG A 195 -8.44 37.82 13.58
N LEU A 196 -8.61 36.73 12.84
CA LEU A 196 -9.80 36.46 12.05
C LEU A 196 -10.85 35.74 12.90
N SER A 197 -12.13 36.08 12.76
CA SER A 197 -13.24 35.31 13.30
C SER A 197 -13.48 34.02 12.49
N GLN A 198 -13.04 34.01 11.24
CA GLN A 198 -13.31 33.00 10.24
C GLN A 198 -12.04 32.33 9.70
N LEU A 199 -12.09 31.01 9.50
CA LEU A 199 -11.02 30.26 8.85
C LEU A 199 -11.26 30.15 7.34
N PRO A 200 -10.22 30.29 6.50
CA PRO A 200 -10.32 30.11 5.05
C PRO A 200 -10.57 28.65 4.66
N ASP A 201 -10.98 28.42 3.42
CA ASP A 201 -11.15 27.09 2.84
C ASP A 201 -9.83 26.40 2.51
N ILE A 202 -8.86 27.19 2.04
CA ILE A 202 -7.51 26.73 1.70
C ILE A 202 -6.48 27.70 2.28
N ILE A 203 -5.39 27.16 2.82
CA ILE A 203 -4.22 27.91 3.31
C ILE A 203 -3.00 27.46 2.52
N VAL A 204 -2.21 28.38 1.99
CA VAL A 204 -0.92 28.08 1.33
C VAL A 204 0.21 28.56 2.23
N THR A 205 1.18 27.69 2.48
CA THR A 205 2.41 27.94 3.23
C THR A 205 3.64 27.56 2.39
N GLY A 206 4.83 27.99 2.82
CA GLY A 206 6.00 27.99 1.95
C GLY A 206 7.33 27.72 2.65
N ALA A 207 8.40 28.14 1.97
CA ALA A 207 9.79 27.89 2.32
C ALA A 207 10.21 28.48 3.68
N ALA A 208 9.44 29.41 4.27
CA ALA A 208 9.69 29.88 5.63
C ALA A 208 9.72 28.74 6.66
N LEU A 209 8.93 27.67 6.46
CA LEU A 209 8.89 26.51 7.36
C LEU A 209 10.17 25.66 7.35
N THR A 210 11.02 25.83 6.34
CA THR A 210 12.35 25.23 6.26
C THR A 210 13.46 26.27 6.48
N GLY A 211 13.12 27.46 6.99
CA GLY A 211 14.08 28.57 7.13
C GLY A 211 14.61 29.11 5.80
N TYR A 212 13.91 28.81 4.70
CA TYR A 212 14.36 29.01 3.31
C TYR A 212 15.59 28.18 2.93
N GLU A 213 15.97 27.14 3.69
CA GLU A 213 17.16 26.33 3.41
C GLU A 213 16.90 25.19 2.41
N ILE A 214 15.66 24.67 2.40
CA ILE A 214 15.28 23.51 1.60
C ILE A 214 14.02 23.82 0.80
N PRO A 215 13.95 23.51 -0.51
CA PRO A 215 12.76 23.72 -1.32
C PRO A 215 11.50 23.09 -0.72
N PHE A 216 10.49 23.94 -0.47
CA PHE A 216 9.23 23.50 0.11
C PHE A 216 8.07 24.46 -0.22
N GLY A 217 6.89 23.89 -0.34
CA GLY A 217 5.62 24.57 -0.21
C GLY A 217 4.52 23.60 0.19
N ALA A 218 3.41 24.10 0.72
CA ALA A 218 2.27 23.26 1.02
C ALA A 218 0.97 24.04 0.86
N PHE A 219 -0.08 23.32 0.49
CA PHE A 219 -1.44 23.86 0.60
C PHE A 219 -2.29 22.92 1.44
N SER A 220 -3.10 23.51 2.31
CA SER A 220 -3.94 22.84 3.28
C SER A 220 -5.39 23.19 2.98
N THR A 221 -6.15 22.21 2.50
CA THR A 221 -7.55 22.38 2.11
C THR A 221 -8.47 21.77 3.15
N ALA A 222 -9.60 22.43 3.41
CA ALA A 222 -10.61 21.87 4.28
C ALA A 222 -11.19 20.55 3.74
N ASP A 223 -11.58 19.65 4.65
CA ASP A 223 -12.08 18.30 4.34
C ASP A 223 -13.25 18.29 3.36
N ASP A 224 -14.20 19.22 3.54
CA ASP A 224 -15.40 19.35 2.73
C ASP A 224 -15.11 19.88 1.32
N ILE A 225 -14.04 20.67 1.18
CA ILE A 225 -13.57 21.22 -0.10
C ILE A 225 -12.84 20.14 -0.90
N TYR A 226 -12.03 19.30 -0.24
CA TYR A 226 -11.29 18.21 -0.91
C TYR A 226 -12.16 17.00 -1.28
N LEU A 227 -13.32 16.81 -0.62
CA LEU A 227 -14.13 15.60 -0.73
C LEU A 227 -14.41 15.13 -2.19
N PRO A 228 -14.72 16.01 -3.17
CA PRO A 228 -14.96 15.58 -4.57
C PRO A 228 -13.76 14.90 -5.23
N LEU A 229 -12.53 15.27 -4.80
CA LEU A 229 -11.27 14.78 -5.35
C LEU A 229 -10.71 13.57 -4.61
N ASN A 230 -11.39 13.11 -3.55
CA ASN A 230 -11.01 11.96 -2.73
C ASN A 230 -11.34 10.61 -3.42
N ASN A 231 -10.77 10.41 -4.61
CA ASN A 231 -10.90 9.18 -5.40
C ASN A 231 -9.52 8.77 -5.96
N SER A 232 -9.40 7.52 -6.42
CA SER A 232 -8.10 6.97 -6.85
C SER A 232 -7.50 7.58 -8.11
N MET A 233 -8.29 8.31 -8.91
CA MET A 233 -7.82 8.93 -10.15
C MET A 233 -7.21 10.30 -9.88
N THR A 234 -7.89 11.13 -9.10
CA THR A 234 -7.48 12.53 -8.88
C THR A 234 -6.63 12.71 -7.63
N SER A 235 -6.61 11.76 -6.70
CA SER A 235 -5.92 11.95 -5.42
C SER A 235 -4.41 12.13 -5.53
N MET A 236 -3.78 11.72 -6.63
CA MET A 236 -2.33 11.89 -6.85
C MET A 236 -1.99 13.18 -7.61
N LEU A 237 -2.99 13.95 -8.05
CA LEU A 237 -2.78 15.16 -8.86
C LEU A 237 -2.42 16.39 -8.03
N HIS A 238 -2.29 16.22 -6.72
CA HIS A 238 -1.98 17.26 -5.73
C HIS A 238 -0.61 17.09 -5.07
N THR A 239 0.10 16.00 -5.40
CA THR A 239 1.36 15.65 -4.78
C THR A 239 2.52 15.96 -5.71
N SER A 240 3.57 16.59 -5.17
CA SER A 240 4.82 16.80 -5.92
C SER A 240 5.78 15.61 -5.74
N THR A 241 6.77 15.49 -6.63
CA THR A 241 7.75 14.39 -6.58
C THR A 241 8.62 14.44 -5.34
N CYS A 242 8.71 15.54 -4.59
CA CYS A 242 9.40 15.53 -3.29
C CYS A 242 8.44 15.78 -2.13
N GLY A 243 7.13 15.65 -2.34
CA GLY A 243 6.14 15.93 -1.30
C GLY A 243 6.30 15.01 -0.08
N GLY A 244 6.84 13.80 -0.27
CA GLY A 244 7.19 12.88 0.82
C GLY A 244 8.65 12.95 1.29
N ASN A 245 9.40 14.01 0.97
CA ASN A 245 10.81 14.13 1.34
C ASN A 245 10.96 14.16 2.86
N ARG A 246 11.66 13.17 3.40
CA ARG A 246 11.80 12.98 4.85
C ARG A 246 12.65 14.06 5.50
N LEU A 247 13.70 14.54 4.84
CA LEU A 247 14.56 15.61 5.34
C LEU A 247 13.74 16.89 5.55
N VAL A 248 12.98 17.29 4.54
CA VAL A 248 12.11 18.48 4.57
C VAL A 248 11.09 18.37 5.70
N LEU A 249 10.36 17.25 5.75
CA LEU A 249 9.30 17.07 6.73
C LEU A 249 9.82 16.95 8.16
N THR A 250 11.00 16.36 8.37
CA THR A 250 11.68 16.35 9.67
C THR A 250 12.06 17.76 10.11
N ARG A 251 12.68 18.57 9.23
CA ARG A 251 13.03 19.96 9.56
C ARG A 251 11.80 20.78 9.94
N ILE A 252 10.70 20.64 9.22
CA ILE A 252 9.44 21.34 9.53
C ILE A 252 8.87 20.86 10.87
N ARG A 253 8.79 19.54 11.08
CA ARG A 253 8.29 18.97 12.34
C ARG A 253 9.10 19.51 13.53
N ASP A 254 10.42 19.46 13.45
CA ASP A 254 11.30 19.88 14.52
C ASP A 254 11.19 21.40 14.74
N HIS A 255 11.14 22.18 13.67
CA HIS A 255 10.90 23.63 13.78
C HIS A 255 9.58 23.94 14.51
N LEU A 256 8.48 23.31 14.12
CA LEU A 256 7.16 23.49 14.74
C LEU A 256 7.15 23.04 16.21
N LEU A 257 7.73 21.88 16.52
CA LEU A 257 7.77 21.34 17.88
C LEU A 257 8.76 22.06 18.80
N SER A 258 9.73 22.80 18.27
CA SER A 258 10.73 23.51 19.08
C SER A 258 10.41 24.99 19.26
N HIS A 259 9.72 25.63 18.32
CA HIS A 259 9.60 27.11 18.30
C HIS A 259 8.17 27.64 18.39
N VAL A 260 7.15 26.78 18.22
CA VAL A 260 5.75 27.22 18.28
C VAL A 260 5.16 26.90 19.64
N SER A 261 5.05 27.93 20.50
CA SER A 261 4.72 27.78 21.94
C SER A 261 3.47 26.95 22.25
N MET A 262 2.42 27.07 21.44
CA MET A 262 1.19 26.29 21.63
C MET A 262 1.38 24.78 21.44
N LEU A 263 2.42 24.38 20.71
CA LEU A 263 2.77 22.99 20.43
C LEU A 263 3.80 22.48 21.44
N THR A 264 4.83 23.30 21.72
CA THR A 264 5.92 22.96 22.67
C THR A 264 5.39 22.63 24.06
N ASP A 265 4.35 23.34 24.50
CA ASP A 265 3.87 23.22 25.88
C ASP A 265 2.77 22.14 26.02
N ASN A 266 2.40 21.48 24.90
CA ASN A 266 1.27 20.57 24.84
C ASN A 266 1.71 19.09 24.79
N LYS A 267 1.74 18.44 25.96
CA LYS A 267 2.10 17.01 26.09
C LYS A 267 1.26 16.06 25.21
N ALA A 268 -0.01 16.41 24.92
CA ALA A 268 -0.87 15.57 24.09
C ALA A 268 -0.42 15.59 22.61
N VAL A 269 0.10 16.72 22.12
CA VAL A 269 0.68 16.85 20.78
C VAL A 269 1.87 15.89 20.63
N TYR A 270 2.83 15.93 21.57
CA TYR A 270 3.98 15.02 21.55
C TYR A 270 3.58 13.54 21.66
N ALA A 271 2.63 13.22 22.55
CA ALA A 271 2.15 11.85 22.70
C ALA A 271 1.51 11.32 21.41
N TYR A 272 0.79 12.16 20.68
CA TYR A 272 0.21 11.76 19.39
C TYR A 272 1.27 11.65 18.29
N CYS A 273 2.23 12.58 18.20
CA CYS A 273 3.36 12.48 17.28
C CYS A 273 4.15 11.18 17.50
N ARG A 274 4.41 10.80 18.76
CA ARG A 274 5.08 9.53 19.11
C ARG A 274 4.28 8.32 18.66
N LYS A 275 2.95 8.31 18.85
CA LYS A 275 2.09 7.23 18.36
C LYS A 275 2.11 7.10 16.83
N ILE A 276 2.16 8.23 16.09
CA ILE A 276 2.31 8.22 14.62
C ILE A 276 3.63 7.57 14.21
N GLU A 277 4.69 7.79 14.97
CA GLU A 277 6.01 7.22 14.71
C GLU A 277 6.06 5.72 15.02
N GLU A 278 5.54 5.30 16.18
CA GLU A 278 5.67 3.93 16.69
C GLU A 278 4.63 2.96 16.10
N LEU A 279 3.39 3.41 15.85
CA LEU A 279 2.26 2.53 15.52
C LEU A 279 1.82 2.69 14.06
N ASP A 280 1.98 1.64 13.24
CA ASP A 280 1.64 1.63 11.81
C ASP A 280 0.18 2.02 11.52
N GLU A 281 -0.78 1.52 12.32
CA GLU A 281 -2.20 1.87 12.17
C GLU A 281 -2.45 3.35 12.47
N THR A 282 -1.87 3.88 13.56
CA THR A 282 -2.04 5.31 13.91
C THR A 282 -1.43 6.20 12.84
N ARG A 283 -0.28 5.79 12.27
CA ARG A 283 0.36 6.49 11.16
C ARG A 283 -0.52 6.54 9.92
N LYS A 284 -1.06 5.39 9.51
CA LYS A 284 -1.96 5.28 8.35
C LYS A 284 -3.24 6.10 8.57
N GLU A 285 -3.77 6.11 9.78
CA GLU A 285 -4.91 6.95 10.17
C GLU A 285 -4.58 8.44 10.12
N ALA A 286 -3.44 8.86 10.68
CA ALA A 286 -3.00 10.25 10.64
C ALA A 286 -2.77 10.72 9.20
N TYR A 287 -2.07 9.93 8.39
CA TYR A 287 -1.86 10.24 6.97
C TYR A 287 -3.20 10.32 6.22
N ALA A 288 -4.12 9.38 6.44
CA ALA A 288 -5.44 9.42 5.80
C ALA A 288 -6.27 10.63 6.27
N ARG A 289 -6.14 11.03 7.53
CA ARG A 289 -6.90 12.13 8.12
C ARG A 289 -6.38 13.48 7.65
N TYR A 290 -5.07 13.70 7.71
CA TYR A 290 -4.44 15.01 7.52
C TYR A 290 -3.75 15.18 6.17
N ILE A 291 -3.57 14.12 5.38
CA ILE A 291 -2.89 14.19 4.07
C ILE A 291 -3.82 13.64 2.98
N ASN A 292 -3.85 12.31 2.76
CA ASN A 292 -4.51 11.74 1.60
C ASN A 292 -5.16 10.36 1.84
N PRO A 293 -6.48 10.32 2.14
CA PRO A 293 -7.16 9.08 2.46
C PRO A 293 -7.36 8.14 1.25
N ALA A 294 -7.48 8.68 0.04
CA ALA A 294 -7.60 7.87 -1.17
C ALA A 294 -6.29 7.13 -1.48
N LEU A 295 -5.16 7.82 -1.31
CA LEU A 295 -3.84 7.27 -1.53
C LEU A 295 -3.49 6.17 -0.53
N THR A 296 -3.79 6.36 0.77
CA THR A 296 -3.65 5.30 1.78
C THR A 296 -4.37 4.01 1.37
N ARG A 297 -5.60 4.13 0.85
CA ARG A 297 -6.38 2.97 0.38
C ARG A 297 -5.85 2.36 -0.91
N LEU A 298 -5.21 3.15 -1.78
CA LEU A 298 -4.60 2.66 -3.01
C LEU A 298 -3.31 1.90 -2.70
N TYR A 299 -2.44 2.49 -1.89
CA TYR A 299 -1.14 1.92 -1.51
C TYR A 299 -1.32 0.63 -0.71
N ALA A 300 -2.26 0.61 0.24
CA ALA A 300 -2.63 -0.61 0.95
C ALA A 300 -3.14 -1.73 0.02
N ARG A 301 -3.74 -1.41 -1.13
CA ARG A 301 -4.15 -2.46 -2.10
C ARG A 301 -3.02 -2.93 -2.99
N ALA A 302 -2.12 -2.02 -3.34
CA ALA A 302 -0.96 -2.29 -4.18
C ALA A 302 0.22 -2.90 -3.40
N GLY A 303 0.21 -2.87 -2.06
CA GLY A 303 1.38 -3.29 -1.27
C GLY A 303 2.51 -2.24 -1.26
N LEU A 304 2.15 -0.97 -1.45
CA LEU A 304 3.07 0.18 -1.42
C LEU A 304 3.10 0.85 -0.03
N ASP A 305 2.26 0.41 0.91
CA ASP A 305 2.17 0.91 2.29
C ASP A 305 3.20 0.26 3.23
N ILE A 306 4.45 0.18 2.76
CA ILE A 306 5.57 -0.39 3.51
C ILE A 306 6.15 0.61 4.50
N HIS A 307 6.84 0.10 5.53
CA HIS A 307 7.64 0.91 6.46
C HIS A 307 9.09 0.42 6.48
N PRO A 308 9.98 1.03 5.68
CA PRO A 308 11.40 0.71 5.71
C PRO A 308 12.04 1.24 6.98
N VAL A 309 12.81 0.38 7.63
CA VAL A 309 13.68 0.75 8.76
C VAL A 309 15.10 1.07 8.30
N ASN A 310 15.50 0.57 7.14
CA ASN A 310 16.80 0.80 6.54
C ASN A 310 16.64 0.85 5.00
N ALA A 311 17.42 1.69 4.34
CA ALA A 311 17.50 1.79 2.90
C ALA A 311 18.95 2.06 2.49
N HIS A 312 19.52 1.19 1.64
CA HIS A 312 20.88 1.35 1.15
C HIS A 312 21.07 0.67 -0.20
N GLY A 313 21.72 1.36 -1.14
CA GLY A 313 21.87 0.86 -2.51
C GLY A 313 20.51 0.55 -3.14
N SER A 314 20.35 -0.64 -3.71
CA SER A 314 19.07 -1.10 -4.24
C SER A 314 18.22 -1.87 -3.21
N THR A 315 18.55 -1.83 -1.92
CA THR A 315 17.90 -2.65 -0.88
C THR A 315 17.11 -1.81 0.11
N LEU A 316 15.90 -2.28 0.45
CA LEU A 316 15.06 -1.77 1.54
C LEU A 316 14.85 -2.87 2.58
N THR A 317 15.19 -2.60 3.83
CA THR A 317 14.83 -3.46 4.96
C THR A 317 13.50 -2.99 5.52
N ILE A 318 12.48 -3.85 5.48
CA ILE A 318 11.13 -3.55 5.94
C ILE A 318 10.73 -4.41 7.13
N LYS A 319 9.87 -3.88 8.01
CA LYS A 319 9.18 -4.69 9.01
C LYS A 319 8.02 -5.44 8.35
N ALA A 320 8.00 -6.76 8.50
CA ALA A 320 6.92 -7.61 8.00
C ALA A 320 6.32 -8.44 9.15
N LYS A 321 4.99 -8.51 9.21
CA LYS A 321 4.27 -9.37 10.15
C LYS A 321 4.36 -10.84 9.70
N GLN A 322 4.89 -11.71 10.56
CA GLN A 322 4.92 -13.15 10.35
C GLN A 322 4.30 -13.86 11.57
N GLY A 323 2.99 -14.09 11.51
CA GLY A 323 2.22 -14.53 12.68
C GLY A 323 2.04 -13.38 13.69
N LYS A 324 2.29 -13.64 14.98
CA LYS A 324 2.28 -12.62 16.05
C LYS A 324 3.61 -11.85 16.19
N LYS A 325 4.68 -12.24 15.49
CA LYS A 325 6.00 -11.61 15.57
C LYS A 325 6.27 -10.73 14.35
N GLU A 326 6.90 -9.58 14.57
CA GLU A 326 7.47 -8.76 13.50
C GLU A 326 8.90 -9.25 13.20
N LYS A 327 9.21 -9.49 11.93
CA LYS A 327 10.58 -9.72 11.46
C LYS A 327 10.96 -8.68 10.43
N GLN A 328 12.23 -8.29 10.47
CA GLN A 328 12.82 -7.51 9.39
C GLN A 328 13.12 -8.43 8.20
N ARG A 329 12.92 -7.93 6.99
CA ARG A 329 13.31 -8.61 5.75
C ARG A 329 13.76 -7.58 4.72
N ASP A 330 14.70 -8.00 3.88
CA ASP A 330 15.17 -7.18 2.77
C ASP A 330 14.33 -7.43 1.53
N ILE A 331 14.06 -6.35 0.81
CA ILE A 331 13.43 -6.36 -0.51
C ILE A 331 14.25 -5.49 -1.45
N LEU A 332 14.26 -5.84 -2.72
CA LEU A 332 14.94 -5.08 -3.77
C LEU A 332 14.06 -3.92 -4.22
N ASP A 333 14.59 -2.71 -4.16
CA ASP A 333 13.98 -1.50 -4.69
C ASP A 333 14.20 -1.38 -6.19
N CYS A 334 13.23 -1.86 -6.95
CA CYS A 334 13.14 -1.62 -8.38
C CYS A 334 12.27 -0.40 -8.70
N THR A 335 12.12 0.56 -7.79
CA THR A 335 11.48 1.85 -8.05
C THR A 335 12.49 2.98 -8.14
N ALA A 336 13.64 2.86 -7.45
CA ALA A 336 14.59 3.93 -7.22
C ALA A 336 13.87 5.22 -6.77
N SER A 337 12.85 5.07 -5.91
CA SER A 337 11.98 6.15 -5.46
C SER A 337 11.30 6.96 -6.58
N GLY A 338 10.94 6.30 -7.68
CA GLY A 338 10.37 6.94 -8.86
C GLY A 338 11.41 7.46 -9.85
N GLY A 339 12.65 6.96 -9.77
CA GLY A 339 13.78 7.33 -10.63
C GLY A 339 14.73 8.38 -10.03
N VAL A 340 14.53 8.78 -8.77
CA VAL A 340 15.35 9.79 -8.08
C VAL A 340 16.64 9.21 -7.50
N ALA A 341 16.63 7.94 -7.07
CA ALA A 341 17.77 7.26 -6.46
C ALA A 341 18.68 6.64 -7.53
N VAL A 342 19.38 7.47 -8.32
CA VAL A 342 20.19 6.98 -9.45
C VAL A 342 21.36 6.12 -9.00
N ARG A 343 22.02 6.44 -7.88
CA ARG A 343 23.06 5.59 -7.28
C ARG A 343 22.53 4.65 -6.18
N GLY A 344 21.21 4.59 -6.00
CA GLY A 344 20.57 3.87 -4.90
C GLY A 344 20.38 4.75 -3.66
N HIS A 345 19.89 4.16 -2.57
CA HIS A 345 19.64 4.89 -1.32
C HIS A 345 20.93 5.12 -0.52
N ASN A 346 21.06 6.29 0.08
CA ASN A 346 22.14 6.65 1.01
C ASN A 346 23.56 6.37 0.46
N PRO A 347 23.96 7.05 -0.64
CA PRO A 347 25.33 6.99 -1.15
C PRO A 347 26.29 7.52 -0.08
N GLN A 348 27.19 6.66 0.40
CA GLN A 348 27.98 6.91 1.61
C GLN A 348 29.05 8.01 1.42
N ASP A 349 29.57 8.11 0.21
CA ASP A 349 30.57 9.10 -0.19
C ASP A 349 30.08 10.54 -0.08
N ILE A 350 28.75 10.77 -0.14
CA ILE A 350 28.17 12.11 -0.01
C ILE A 350 28.46 12.75 1.37
N VAL A 351 28.68 11.94 2.42
CA VAL A 351 28.95 12.48 3.76
C VAL A 351 30.29 13.20 3.76
N GLN A 352 31.35 12.50 3.35
CA GLN A 352 32.72 13.02 3.41
C GLN A 352 33.03 14.00 2.28
N GLU A 353 32.49 13.75 1.08
CA GLU A 353 32.86 14.52 -0.12
C GLU A 353 31.92 15.70 -0.40
N VAL A 354 30.75 15.76 0.24
CA VAL A 354 29.78 16.86 0.04
C VAL A 354 29.40 17.51 1.36
N LEU A 355 28.82 16.76 2.30
CA LEU A 355 28.22 17.33 3.51
C LEU A 355 29.26 17.93 4.47
N GLU A 356 30.36 17.23 4.74
CA GLU A 356 31.42 17.68 5.65
C GLU A 356 32.28 18.82 5.09
N VAL A 357 32.34 18.94 3.77
CA VAL A 357 33.15 19.96 3.06
C VAL A 357 32.33 21.06 2.41
N HIS A 358 30.99 21.06 2.59
CA HIS A 358 30.13 22.07 1.97
C HIS A 358 30.46 23.46 2.52
N ASN A 359 30.87 24.37 1.63
CA ASN A 359 31.12 25.76 1.98
C ASN A 359 29.95 26.64 1.51
N PRO A 360 29.15 27.24 2.42
CA PRO A 360 27.99 28.05 2.05
C PRO A 360 28.33 29.31 1.23
N GLU A 361 29.59 29.77 1.28
CA GLU A 361 30.07 30.93 0.51
C GLU A 361 30.47 30.56 -0.93
N GLU A 362 30.62 29.28 -1.24
CA GLU A 362 31.01 28.80 -2.56
C GLU A 362 29.81 28.81 -3.53
N ASN A 363 30.03 29.25 -4.77
CA ASN A 363 28.99 29.27 -5.80
C ASN A 363 28.89 27.93 -6.55
N TYR A 364 28.44 26.88 -5.87
CA TYR A 364 28.21 25.56 -6.47
C TYR A 364 27.21 25.58 -7.62
N TRP A 365 26.22 26.48 -7.61
CA TRP A 365 25.28 26.63 -8.73
C TRP A 365 26.00 27.00 -10.04
N GLU A 366 26.96 27.92 -9.99
CA GLU A 366 27.74 28.32 -11.17
C GLU A 366 28.64 27.17 -11.66
N LYS A 367 29.26 26.42 -10.75
CA LYS A 367 30.00 25.20 -11.10
C LYS A 367 29.10 24.17 -11.78
N LEU A 368 27.91 23.91 -11.24
CA LEU A 368 26.93 23.00 -11.84
C LEU A 368 26.52 23.47 -13.24
N CYS A 369 26.31 24.77 -13.42
CA CYS A 369 26.05 25.34 -14.73
C CYS A 369 27.20 25.06 -15.69
N GLY A 370 28.45 25.23 -15.27
CA GLY A 370 29.64 24.90 -16.05
C GLY A 370 29.64 23.44 -16.51
N THR A 371 29.54 22.49 -15.57
CA THR A 371 29.50 21.05 -15.86
C THR A 371 28.36 20.68 -16.82
N LEU A 372 27.16 21.22 -16.61
CA LEU A 372 26.02 20.94 -17.50
C LEU A 372 26.22 21.52 -18.90
N LYS A 373 26.82 22.70 -19.04
CA LYS A 373 27.15 23.30 -20.35
C LYS A 373 28.14 22.42 -21.10
N GLU A 374 29.20 21.98 -20.43
CA GLU A 374 30.22 21.09 -20.99
C GLU A 374 29.65 19.73 -21.41
N HIS A 375 28.76 19.14 -20.60
CA HIS A 375 28.19 17.82 -20.88
C HIS A 375 27.11 17.80 -21.98
N THR A 376 26.54 18.95 -22.34
CA THR A 376 25.30 19.00 -23.14
C THR A 376 25.31 19.95 -24.33
N ASN A 377 26.26 20.89 -24.39
CA ASN A 377 26.33 21.99 -25.35
C ASN A 377 25.16 23.00 -25.28
N PHE A 378 24.31 22.94 -24.26
CA PHE A 378 23.34 24.01 -23.98
C PHE A 378 24.05 25.16 -23.29
N SER A 379 23.79 26.40 -23.72
CA SER A 379 24.56 27.57 -23.26
C SER A 379 24.07 28.15 -21.93
N HIS A 380 22.82 27.88 -21.55
CA HIS A 380 22.15 28.47 -20.39
C HIS A 380 21.44 27.40 -19.55
N VAL A 381 21.43 27.60 -18.23
CA VAL A 381 20.88 26.66 -17.25
C VAL A 381 20.03 27.43 -16.24
N PHE A 382 18.76 27.06 -16.12
CA PHE A 382 17.81 27.67 -15.19
C PHE A 382 17.54 26.73 -14.01
N PRO A 383 17.52 27.23 -12.77
CA PRO A 383 17.25 26.42 -11.58
C PRO A 383 15.78 26.05 -11.47
N ALA A 384 15.53 24.82 -11.02
CA ALA A 384 14.20 24.31 -10.69
C ALA A 384 14.25 23.51 -9.39
N VAL A 385 13.09 23.27 -8.77
CA VAL A 385 12.98 22.53 -7.50
C VAL A 385 12.23 21.21 -7.63
N SER A 386 11.67 20.97 -8.82
CA SER A 386 10.90 19.79 -9.18
C SER A 386 10.88 19.61 -10.70
N GLY A 387 10.47 18.44 -11.16
CA GLY A 387 10.19 18.20 -12.58
C GLY A 387 9.12 19.14 -13.14
N SER A 388 8.00 19.34 -12.43
CA SER A 388 6.94 20.25 -12.89
C SER A 388 7.45 21.69 -13.02
N THR A 389 8.31 22.16 -12.10
CA THR A 389 8.89 23.51 -12.22
C THR A 389 9.89 23.62 -13.37
N ALA A 390 10.67 22.58 -13.65
CA ALA A 390 11.55 22.56 -14.81
C ALA A 390 10.74 22.64 -16.12
N VAL A 391 9.63 21.90 -16.21
CA VAL A 391 8.75 21.99 -17.39
C VAL A 391 8.03 23.34 -17.47
N ASP A 392 7.51 23.87 -16.37
CA ASP A 392 6.86 25.19 -16.36
C ASP A 392 7.84 26.28 -16.86
N ILE A 393 9.11 26.24 -16.42
CA ILE A 393 10.17 27.14 -16.91
C ILE A 393 10.43 26.92 -18.40
N ALA A 394 10.59 25.67 -18.83
CA ALA A 394 10.86 25.33 -20.23
C ALA A 394 9.77 25.84 -21.19
N ILE A 395 8.49 25.57 -20.87
CA ILE A 395 7.35 25.99 -21.69
C ILE A 395 7.23 27.52 -21.66
N THR A 396 7.43 28.15 -20.50
CA THR A 396 7.38 29.62 -20.39
C THR A 396 8.43 30.27 -21.27
N LEU A 397 9.70 29.84 -21.19
CA LEU A 397 10.78 30.40 -22.00
C LEU A 397 10.55 30.17 -23.50
N ALA A 398 10.06 28.99 -23.90
CA ALA A 398 9.72 28.71 -25.28
C ALA A 398 8.65 29.65 -25.83
N LEU A 399 7.57 29.86 -25.08
CA LEU A 399 6.47 30.72 -25.50
C LEU A 399 6.86 32.20 -25.50
N VAL A 400 7.72 32.63 -24.57
CA VAL A 400 8.26 34.00 -24.55
C VAL A 400 9.21 34.22 -25.73
N ALA A 401 10.10 33.28 -26.02
CA ALA A 401 10.99 33.34 -27.18
C ALA A 401 10.22 33.36 -28.52
N ASN A 402 9.11 32.60 -28.60
CA ASN A 402 8.22 32.55 -29.75
C ASN A 402 6.90 33.31 -29.53
N LYS A 403 6.98 34.56 -29.03
CA LYS A 403 5.81 35.36 -28.61
C LYS A 403 4.71 35.58 -29.66
N ASP A 404 4.98 35.37 -30.95
CA ASP A 404 3.98 35.55 -32.02
C ASP A 404 3.26 34.24 -32.38
N LYS A 405 3.71 33.11 -31.82
CA LYS A 405 3.12 31.78 -31.97
C LYS A 405 2.55 31.31 -30.62
N THR A 406 1.54 30.46 -30.68
CA THR A 406 0.79 30.03 -29.48
C THR A 406 0.69 28.52 -29.37
N ARG A 407 0.77 27.78 -30.48
CA ARG A 407 0.46 26.35 -30.46
C ARG A 407 1.58 25.52 -29.85
N ILE A 408 1.23 24.71 -28.87
CA ILE A 408 2.08 23.64 -28.34
C ILE A 408 1.60 22.31 -28.91
N ILE A 409 2.49 21.54 -29.53
CA ILE A 409 2.21 20.14 -29.92
C ILE A 409 2.76 19.23 -28.84
N VAL A 410 1.93 18.30 -28.36
CA VAL A 410 2.29 17.28 -27.37
C VAL A 410 1.85 15.90 -27.87
N PHE A 411 2.65 14.87 -27.64
CA PHE A 411 2.24 13.50 -27.96
C PHE A 411 1.37 12.88 -26.85
N LYS A 412 0.30 12.16 -27.21
CA LYS A 412 -0.53 11.42 -26.24
C LYS A 412 0.31 10.45 -25.41
N GLY A 413 0.01 10.34 -24.12
CA GLY A 413 0.80 9.55 -23.17
C GLY A 413 1.94 10.29 -22.46
N ASN A 414 2.22 11.54 -22.84
CA ASN A 414 3.22 12.40 -22.20
C ASN A 414 2.80 12.76 -20.75
N TYR A 415 3.76 12.78 -19.83
CA TYR A 415 3.58 13.18 -18.44
C TYR A 415 4.66 14.18 -18.02
N SER A 416 4.28 15.45 -17.94
CA SER A 416 5.19 16.56 -17.68
C SER A 416 5.06 17.18 -16.30
N GLY A 417 4.19 16.63 -15.46
CA GLY A 417 3.96 17.12 -14.12
C GLY A 417 2.51 17.50 -13.88
N THR A 418 2.28 18.14 -12.74
CA THR A 418 0.94 18.40 -12.20
C THR A 418 0.69 19.87 -11.89
N ASN A 419 1.63 20.79 -12.14
CA ASN A 419 1.34 22.23 -12.10
C ASN A 419 0.42 22.59 -13.28
N LEU A 420 -0.31 23.70 -13.25
CA LEU A 420 -1.34 23.98 -14.26
C LEU A 420 -0.77 24.06 -15.69
N LEU A 421 0.42 24.65 -15.87
CA LEU A 421 1.06 24.74 -17.19
C LEU A 421 1.62 23.38 -17.64
N SER A 422 2.46 22.72 -16.83
CA SER A 422 2.95 21.36 -17.13
C SER A 422 1.84 20.30 -17.22
N LEU A 423 0.72 20.45 -16.51
CA LEU A 423 -0.45 19.59 -16.63
C LEU A 423 -1.15 19.78 -17.98
N ALA A 424 -1.07 20.96 -18.59
CA ALA A 424 -1.49 21.17 -19.97
C ALA A 424 -0.64 20.33 -20.95
N ALA A 425 0.61 20.04 -20.61
CA ALA A 425 1.48 19.12 -21.35
C ALA A 425 1.38 17.65 -20.90
N THR A 426 0.59 17.32 -19.87
CA THR A 426 0.33 15.94 -19.44
C THR A 426 -0.93 15.41 -20.12
N GLU A 427 -0.79 14.57 -21.15
CA GLU A 427 -1.93 14.05 -21.90
C GLU A 427 -2.57 12.85 -21.20
N ASN A 428 -3.50 13.17 -20.29
CA ASN A 428 -4.43 12.24 -19.68
C ASN A 428 -5.73 12.99 -19.36
N GLU A 429 -6.78 12.80 -20.15
CA GLU A 429 -8.02 13.58 -20.04
C GLU A 429 -8.63 13.55 -18.62
N PRO A 430 -8.81 12.38 -17.96
CA PRO A 430 -9.21 12.33 -16.55
C PRO A 430 -8.36 13.14 -15.57
N PHE A 431 -7.08 13.39 -15.88
CA PHE A 431 -6.20 14.20 -15.01
C PHE A 431 -6.39 15.70 -15.23
N ARG A 432 -6.80 16.12 -16.43
CA ARG A 432 -6.96 17.53 -16.80
C ARG A 432 -8.35 18.05 -16.56
N GLN A 433 -9.37 17.24 -16.87
CA GLN A 433 -10.77 17.65 -16.92
C GLN A 433 -11.29 18.34 -15.64
N PRO A 434 -10.91 17.91 -14.43
CA PRO A 434 -11.34 18.59 -13.19
C PRO A 434 -10.77 20.00 -13.00
N PHE A 435 -9.71 20.37 -13.72
CA PHE A 435 -8.94 21.60 -13.46
C PHE A 435 -8.98 22.60 -14.62
N LEU A 436 -9.82 22.35 -15.62
CA LEU A 436 -10.00 23.24 -16.77
C LEU A 436 -10.51 24.63 -16.34
N PRO A 437 -10.19 25.70 -17.11
CA PRO A 437 -9.33 25.67 -18.30
C PRO A 437 -7.84 25.56 -17.94
N LEU A 438 -7.09 24.95 -18.86
CA LEU A 438 -5.62 24.94 -18.90
C LEU A 438 -5.16 25.75 -20.12
N TYR A 439 -3.86 25.84 -20.39
CA TYR A 439 -3.33 26.56 -21.56
C TYR A 439 -4.11 26.25 -22.85
N PHE A 440 -4.51 27.30 -23.57
CA PHE A 440 -5.62 27.24 -24.52
C PHE A 440 -5.30 26.59 -25.87
N ASP A 441 -4.04 26.61 -26.32
CA ASP A 441 -3.63 26.16 -27.67
C ASP A 441 -2.65 24.98 -27.59
N VAL A 442 -3.09 23.89 -26.95
CA VAL A 442 -2.37 22.61 -26.96
C VAL A 442 -3.03 21.64 -27.92
N LEU A 443 -2.26 21.13 -28.88
CA LEU A 443 -2.67 20.06 -29.77
C LEU A 443 -2.03 18.73 -29.32
N TYR A 444 -2.88 17.73 -29.07
CA TYR A 444 -2.43 16.38 -28.74
C TYR A 444 -2.48 15.46 -29.95
N ILE A 445 -1.33 14.89 -30.33
CA ILE A 445 -1.22 13.91 -31.42
C ILE A 445 -0.95 12.55 -30.79
N ASP A 446 -1.72 11.52 -31.15
CA ASP A 446 -1.39 10.15 -30.72
C ASP A 446 -0.25 9.62 -31.60
N PRO A 447 0.97 9.44 -31.07
CA PRO A 447 2.10 9.04 -31.89
C PRO A 447 1.94 7.63 -32.48
N MET A 448 1.03 6.81 -31.94
CA MET A 448 0.77 5.45 -32.41
C MET A 448 -0.36 5.38 -33.45
N ASN A 449 -1.02 6.51 -33.76
CA ASN A 449 -2.10 6.54 -34.73
C ASN A 449 -1.56 6.52 -36.17
N GLN A 450 -2.21 5.78 -37.07
CA GLN A 450 -1.80 5.68 -38.48
C GLN A 450 -1.77 7.05 -39.20
N ARG A 451 -2.60 8.00 -38.75
CA ARG A 451 -2.67 9.36 -39.30
C ARG A 451 -1.77 10.36 -38.57
N ALA A 452 -0.99 9.93 -37.58
CA ALA A 452 -0.14 10.82 -36.78
C ALA A 452 0.82 11.63 -37.66
N LYS A 453 1.47 10.98 -38.62
CA LYS A 453 2.39 11.61 -39.57
C LYS A 453 1.72 12.69 -40.42
N GLU A 454 0.52 12.40 -40.96
CA GLU A 454 -0.25 13.35 -41.77
C GLU A 454 -0.68 14.57 -40.97
N VAL A 455 -1.22 14.34 -39.77
CA VAL A 455 -1.68 15.40 -38.87
C VAL A 455 -0.51 16.27 -38.43
N LEU A 456 0.61 15.64 -38.02
CA LEU A 456 1.82 16.35 -37.62
C LEU A 456 2.33 17.21 -38.78
N LYS A 457 2.53 16.63 -39.98
CA LYS A 457 3.01 17.37 -41.16
C LYS A 457 2.18 18.64 -41.43
N LYS A 458 0.85 18.51 -41.45
CA LYS A 458 -0.07 19.63 -41.68
C LYS A 458 0.11 20.75 -40.65
N GLU A 459 0.33 20.40 -39.39
CA GLU A 459 0.48 21.37 -38.31
C GLU A 459 1.86 22.04 -38.35
N LEU A 460 2.92 21.32 -38.71
CA LEU A 460 4.25 21.88 -38.92
C LEU A 460 4.24 22.91 -40.06
N GLU A 461 3.53 22.62 -41.17
CA GLU A 461 3.34 23.54 -42.31
C GLU A 461 2.49 24.78 -41.97
N SER A 462 1.73 24.76 -40.87
CA SER A 462 0.79 25.84 -40.53
C SER A 462 1.44 27.14 -40.06
N GLN A 463 2.72 27.12 -39.72
CA GLN A 463 3.47 28.24 -39.12
C GLN A 463 2.94 28.72 -37.74
N LYS A 464 1.97 28.03 -37.13
CA LYS A 464 1.38 28.41 -35.83
C LYS A 464 2.09 27.82 -34.61
N VAL A 465 2.91 26.78 -34.81
CA VAL A 465 3.57 26.01 -33.76
C VAL A 465 4.67 26.83 -33.10
N ALA A 466 4.53 27.09 -31.81
CA ALA A 466 5.57 27.73 -30.99
C ALA A 466 6.55 26.69 -30.44
N LEU A 467 6.03 25.56 -29.96
CA LEU A 467 6.78 24.53 -29.26
C LEU A 467 6.24 23.13 -29.61
N ILE A 468 7.15 22.18 -29.84
CA ILE A 468 6.86 20.76 -29.77
C ILE A 468 7.47 20.23 -28.48
N TRP A 469 6.65 19.67 -27.60
CA TRP A 469 7.06 19.19 -26.28
C TRP A 469 6.79 17.69 -26.14
N LEU A 470 7.82 16.91 -25.80
CA LEU A 470 7.73 15.46 -25.76
C LEU A 470 8.70 14.79 -24.77
N GLU A 471 8.28 13.67 -24.19
CA GLU A 471 9.16 12.58 -23.74
C GLU A 471 9.52 11.70 -24.95
N LEU A 472 10.81 11.40 -25.15
CA LEU A 472 11.25 10.47 -26.21
C LEU A 472 10.82 9.03 -25.93
N PHE A 473 10.98 8.61 -24.67
CA PHE A 473 10.43 7.39 -24.11
C PHE A 473 9.44 7.77 -23.01
N GLN A 474 8.15 7.50 -23.23
CA GLN A 474 7.09 7.89 -22.32
C GLN A 474 7.03 6.94 -21.12
N GLY A 475 7.35 7.45 -19.93
CA GLY A 475 7.41 6.64 -18.71
C GLY A 475 6.05 6.12 -18.19
N GLN A 476 4.94 6.72 -18.61
CA GLN A 476 3.58 6.30 -18.23
C GLN A 476 3.04 5.19 -19.13
N THR A 477 3.22 5.33 -20.45
CA THR A 477 2.70 4.38 -21.46
C THR A 477 3.72 3.30 -21.80
N MET A 478 4.98 3.49 -21.42
CA MET A 478 6.12 2.62 -21.70
C MET A 478 6.39 2.46 -23.20
N ARG A 479 6.31 3.56 -23.96
CA ARG A 479 6.43 3.60 -25.42
C ARG A 479 7.35 4.71 -25.89
N SER A 480 8.05 4.47 -26.99
CA SER A 480 8.90 5.45 -27.66
C SER A 480 8.15 6.19 -28.75
N ILE A 481 8.51 7.46 -28.97
CA ILE A 481 8.03 8.20 -30.14
C ILE A 481 8.62 7.57 -31.41
N PRO A 482 7.81 7.25 -32.45
CA PRO A 482 8.31 6.65 -33.67
C PRO A 482 9.33 7.54 -34.36
N ARG A 483 10.42 6.93 -34.83
CA ARG A 483 11.53 7.63 -35.50
C ARG A 483 11.06 8.52 -36.66
N GLU A 484 10.08 8.05 -37.44
CA GLU A 484 9.54 8.82 -38.57
C GLU A 484 8.86 10.14 -38.16
N LEU A 485 8.32 10.24 -36.95
CA LEU A 485 7.76 11.49 -36.44
C LEU A 485 8.87 12.43 -35.98
N LEU A 486 9.93 11.89 -35.37
CA LEU A 486 11.11 12.67 -34.98
C LEU A 486 11.83 13.24 -36.22
N ASP A 487 12.03 12.42 -37.24
CA ASP A 487 12.65 12.85 -38.50
C ASP A 487 11.85 13.96 -39.18
N LEU A 488 10.51 13.85 -39.15
CA LEU A 488 9.62 14.89 -39.69
C LEU A 488 9.70 16.20 -38.89
N ILE A 489 9.78 16.11 -37.56
CA ILE A 489 9.97 17.27 -36.67
C ILE A 489 11.31 17.95 -36.96
N GLU A 490 12.39 17.20 -37.16
CA GLU A 490 13.69 17.80 -37.46
C GLU A 490 13.70 18.44 -38.85
N GLN A 491 13.16 17.74 -39.85
CA GLN A 491 13.09 18.19 -41.25
C GLN A 491 12.42 19.56 -41.40
N TYR A 492 11.29 19.79 -40.71
CA TYR A 492 10.51 21.02 -40.84
C TYR A 492 10.96 22.14 -39.90
N LYS A 493 11.91 21.87 -38.98
CA LYS A 493 12.30 22.81 -37.92
C LYS A 493 12.78 24.14 -38.49
N LYS A 494 13.65 24.10 -39.50
CA LYS A 494 14.27 25.30 -40.09
C LYS A 494 13.24 26.22 -40.74
N ASP A 495 12.33 25.66 -41.52
CA ASP A 495 11.34 26.42 -42.29
C ASP A 495 10.17 26.90 -41.44
N SER A 496 9.87 26.19 -40.35
CA SER A 496 8.71 26.46 -39.50
C SER A 496 9.06 27.27 -38.25
N GLY A 497 10.33 27.34 -37.85
CA GLY A 497 10.80 28.17 -36.73
C GLY A 497 10.23 27.84 -35.35
N TYR A 498 9.56 26.70 -35.17
CA TYR A 498 9.16 26.22 -33.83
C TYR A 498 10.38 25.77 -33.03
N LEU A 499 10.23 25.71 -31.72
CA LEU A 499 11.21 25.16 -30.80
C LEU A 499 10.89 23.70 -30.49
N ILE A 500 11.93 22.91 -30.20
CA ILE A 500 11.82 21.52 -29.76
C ILE A 500 12.21 21.47 -28.28
N GLY A 501 11.27 21.05 -27.43
CA GLY A 501 11.52 20.80 -26.02
C GLY A 501 11.43 19.30 -25.71
N VAL A 502 12.41 18.79 -24.96
CA VAL A 502 12.43 17.39 -24.53
C VAL A 502 12.32 17.30 -23.01
N ASP A 503 11.34 16.53 -22.55
CA ASP A 503 11.14 16.22 -21.14
C ASP A 503 12.05 15.05 -20.74
N GLU A 504 13.20 15.36 -20.16
CA GLU A 504 14.19 14.37 -19.68
C GLU A 504 14.17 14.24 -18.15
N VAL A 505 13.09 14.67 -17.51
CA VAL A 505 12.89 14.57 -16.05
C VAL A 505 12.95 13.12 -15.56
N LEU A 506 12.60 12.13 -16.40
CA LEU A 506 12.75 10.72 -16.09
C LEU A 506 13.92 10.04 -16.84
N THR A 507 14.13 10.39 -18.11
CA THR A 507 15.05 9.68 -19.02
C THR A 507 16.49 10.19 -19.00
N GLY A 508 16.71 11.40 -18.49
CA GLY A 508 18.03 12.00 -18.40
C GLY A 508 18.89 11.38 -17.29
N VAL A 509 20.09 11.92 -17.12
CA VAL A 509 21.08 11.51 -16.11
C VAL A 509 21.37 10.00 -16.22
N TYR A 510 21.77 9.57 -17.42
CA TYR A 510 22.20 8.19 -17.74
C TYR A 510 21.13 7.10 -17.64
N ARG A 511 19.87 7.45 -17.35
CA ARG A 511 18.77 6.47 -17.24
C ARG A 511 18.57 5.64 -18.51
N MET A 512 18.82 6.26 -19.67
CA MET A 512 18.70 5.63 -20.99
C MET A 512 20.05 5.16 -21.57
N GLY A 513 21.12 5.16 -20.76
CA GLY A 513 22.49 4.82 -21.20
C GLY A 513 23.35 6.05 -21.47
N GLU A 514 22.80 7.08 -22.10
CA GLU A 514 23.47 8.37 -22.31
C GLU A 514 23.04 9.42 -21.27
N PHE A 515 23.88 10.45 -21.04
CA PHE A 515 23.53 11.53 -20.11
C PHE A 515 22.17 12.17 -20.45
N LEU A 516 21.94 12.43 -21.74
CA LEU A 516 20.66 12.85 -22.30
C LEU A 516 20.20 11.82 -23.34
N ALA A 517 18.98 11.31 -23.19
CA ALA A 517 18.43 10.26 -24.02
C ALA A 517 18.25 10.63 -25.49
N PHE A 518 18.18 11.93 -25.82
CA PHE A 518 18.11 12.38 -27.21
C PHE A 518 19.43 12.21 -27.97
N LYS A 519 20.56 12.03 -27.28
CA LYS A 519 21.87 11.90 -27.94
C LYS A 519 21.88 10.69 -28.89
N GLY A 520 22.35 10.91 -30.12
CA GLY A 520 22.32 9.90 -31.18
C GLY A 520 20.95 9.71 -31.87
N LYS A 521 19.94 10.52 -31.52
CA LYS A 521 18.68 10.62 -32.28
C LYS A 521 18.78 11.77 -33.29
N ASN A 522 18.01 11.68 -34.37
CA ASN A 522 17.89 12.75 -35.37
C ASN A 522 16.90 13.81 -34.87
N LEU A 523 17.31 14.53 -33.83
CA LEU A 523 16.54 15.58 -33.18
C LEU A 523 17.51 16.59 -32.56
N SER A 524 17.24 17.88 -32.76
CA SER A 524 18.03 18.98 -32.21
C SER A 524 17.20 19.76 -31.19
N PRO A 525 17.11 19.35 -29.91
CA PRO A 525 16.32 20.08 -28.91
C PRO A 525 16.87 21.49 -28.64
N ASP A 526 15.98 22.45 -28.44
CA ASP A 526 16.32 23.83 -28.05
C ASP A 526 16.21 24.05 -26.54
N ILE A 527 15.45 23.19 -25.85
CA ILE A 527 15.19 23.23 -24.41
C ILE A 527 15.08 21.80 -23.85
N ILE A 528 15.63 21.56 -22.65
CA ILE A 528 15.52 20.27 -21.96
C ILE A 528 15.17 20.49 -20.49
N ALA A 529 14.19 19.75 -19.96
CA ALA A 529 13.90 19.72 -18.53
C ALA A 529 14.60 18.53 -17.84
N LEU A 530 15.31 18.79 -16.74
CA LEU A 530 15.99 17.79 -15.92
C LEU A 530 15.56 17.90 -14.45
N PHE A 531 15.47 16.77 -13.78
CA PHE A 531 15.16 16.65 -12.35
C PHE A 531 15.65 15.27 -11.88
N LYS A 532 14.92 14.59 -11.00
CA LYS A 532 15.09 13.20 -10.52
C LYS A 532 16.54 12.78 -10.32
N GLY A 533 17.23 12.30 -11.35
CA GLY A 533 18.62 11.88 -11.25
C GLY A 533 19.54 12.94 -10.64
N LEU A 534 19.24 14.23 -10.83
CA LEU A 534 19.99 15.34 -10.20
C LEU A 534 19.90 15.36 -8.67
N THR A 535 18.84 14.80 -8.10
CA THR A 535 18.59 14.79 -6.65
C THR A 535 19.37 13.70 -5.90
N ASP A 536 19.73 12.63 -6.62
CA ASP A 536 20.28 11.37 -6.09
C ASP A 536 19.58 10.85 -4.81
N ALA A 537 18.26 11.02 -4.72
CA ALA A 537 17.46 10.72 -3.55
C ALA A 537 17.96 11.36 -2.24
N THR A 538 18.57 12.55 -2.30
CA THR A 538 19.05 13.30 -1.11
C THR A 538 18.46 14.70 -0.99
N PHE A 539 18.47 15.53 -2.03
CA PHE A 539 18.00 16.92 -1.95
C PHE A 539 17.16 17.35 -3.18
N PRO A 540 16.05 18.09 -3.02
CA PRO A 540 15.26 18.58 -4.16
C PRO A 540 16.02 19.58 -5.04
N ILE A 541 16.33 19.20 -6.27
CA ILE A 541 16.93 20.09 -7.28
C ILE A 541 16.60 19.58 -8.69
N GLY A 542 16.31 20.52 -9.60
CA GLY A 542 16.15 20.28 -11.03
C GLY A 542 16.72 21.45 -11.82
N THR A 543 16.77 21.30 -13.15
CA THR A 543 17.25 22.36 -14.05
C THR A 543 16.48 22.36 -15.36
N THR A 544 16.48 23.50 -16.05
CA THR A 544 16.10 23.61 -17.46
C THR A 544 17.30 24.05 -18.26
N LEU A 545 17.73 23.24 -19.21
CA LEU A 545 18.80 23.57 -20.15
C LEU A 545 18.20 24.31 -21.34
N VAL A 546 18.82 25.41 -21.74
CA VAL A 546 18.28 26.32 -22.76
C VAL A 546 19.39 26.70 -23.75
N SER A 547 19.10 26.55 -25.03
CA SER A 547 20.01 26.98 -26.10
C SER A 547 20.19 28.50 -26.10
N ASP A 548 21.33 28.99 -26.58
CA ASP A 548 21.57 30.43 -26.67
C ASP A 548 20.49 31.15 -27.49
N LYS A 549 20.05 30.56 -28.60
CA LYS A 549 18.97 31.08 -29.43
C LYS A 549 17.71 31.38 -28.61
N VAL A 550 17.22 30.42 -27.83
CA VAL A 550 16.00 30.59 -27.03
C VAL A 550 16.21 31.64 -25.95
N TYR A 551 17.37 31.61 -25.28
CA TYR A 551 17.71 32.58 -24.23
C TYR A 551 17.69 34.01 -24.77
N GLN A 552 18.44 34.29 -25.85
CA GLN A 552 18.53 35.64 -26.42
C GLN A 552 17.17 36.13 -26.92
N GLN A 553 16.38 35.26 -27.56
CA GLN A 553 15.03 35.60 -27.99
C GLN A 553 14.11 35.93 -26.81
N ALA A 554 14.08 35.08 -25.78
CA ALA A 554 13.27 35.32 -24.59
C ALA A 554 13.71 36.60 -23.85
N LEU A 555 15.02 36.85 -23.75
CA LEU A 555 15.59 38.03 -23.12
C LEU A 555 15.21 39.31 -23.88
N SER A 556 15.19 39.26 -25.21
CA SER A 556 14.78 40.40 -26.05
C SER A 556 13.30 40.76 -25.90
N VAL A 557 12.45 39.76 -25.58
CA VAL A 557 11.00 39.94 -25.44
C VAL A 557 10.64 40.37 -24.01
N HIS A 558 11.16 39.67 -23.00
CA HIS A 558 10.78 39.90 -21.61
C HIS A 558 11.95 39.65 -20.64
N PRO A 559 12.92 40.57 -20.53
CA PRO A 559 14.12 40.37 -19.73
C PRO A 559 13.82 40.16 -18.24
N GLY A 560 12.75 40.77 -17.72
CA GLY A 560 12.34 40.58 -16.33
C GLY A 560 11.93 39.15 -15.96
N VAL A 561 11.33 38.40 -16.89
CA VAL A 561 10.91 37.01 -16.65
C VAL A 561 12.12 36.10 -16.73
N VAL A 562 13.00 36.33 -17.72
CA VAL A 562 14.27 35.60 -17.84
C VAL A 562 15.11 35.76 -16.57
N ASN A 563 15.35 37.01 -16.14
CA ASN A 563 16.12 37.31 -14.93
C ASN A 563 15.48 36.69 -13.67
N LEU A 564 14.14 36.72 -13.56
CA LEU A 564 13.43 36.07 -12.47
C LEU A 564 13.70 34.56 -12.45
N LEU A 565 13.43 33.87 -13.57
CA LEU A 565 13.52 32.41 -13.66
C LEU A 565 14.95 31.89 -13.50
N GLU A 566 15.96 32.66 -13.94
CA GLU A 566 17.37 32.29 -13.82
C GLU A 566 17.87 32.28 -12.37
N ASN A 567 17.18 32.99 -11.47
CA ASN A 567 17.63 33.25 -10.11
C ASN A 567 16.70 32.64 -9.04
N LEU A 568 15.40 32.54 -9.32
CA LEU A 568 14.37 32.26 -8.33
C LEU A 568 14.65 31.04 -7.44
N TYR A 569 15.11 29.94 -8.02
CA TYR A 569 15.22 28.64 -7.37
C TYR A 569 16.66 28.17 -7.10
N VAL A 570 17.65 29.07 -7.24
CA VAL A 570 19.05 28.74 -6.93
C VAL A 570 19.17 28.25 -5.48
N ASN A 571 19.79 27.08 -5.29
CA ASN A 571 20.10 26.53 -3.98
C ASN A 571 21.47 25.83 -4.02
N GLN A 572 22.38 26.21 -3.12
CA GLN A 572 23.79 25.83 -3.20
C GLN A 572 24.05 24.37 -2.78
N LEU A 573 23.37 23.88 -1.74
CA LEU A 573 23.55 22.51 -1.28
C LEU A 573 23.08 21.48 -2.31
N GLY A 574 21.89 21.70 -2.92
CA GLY A 574 21.43 20.85 -4.00
C GLY A 574 22.37 20.88 -5.21
N ALA A 575 22.93 22.04 -5.53
CA ALA A 575 23.90 22.16 -6.62
C ALA A 575 25.19 21.36 -6.35
N HIS A 576 25.72 21.42 -5.13
CA HIS A 576 26.89 20.64 -4.71
C HIS A 576 26.63 19.13 -4.79
N ILE A 577 25.44 18.69 -4.35
CA ILE A 577 24.99 17.30 -4.45
C ILE A 577 24.85 16.84 -5.91
N SER A 578 24.25 17.66 -6.76
CA SER A 578 24.11 17.35 -8.19
C SER A 578 25.47 17.25 -8.87
N LEU A 579 26.39 18.18 -8.62
CA LEU A 579 27.77 18.14 -9.12
C LEU A 579 28.43 16.81 -8.79
N HIS A 580 28.48 16.47 -7.51
CA HIS A 580 29.05 15.23 -7.02
C HIS A 580 28.41 14.00 -7.67
N THR A 581 27.08 14.00 -7.78
CA THR A 581 26.35 12.91 -8.42
C THR A 581 26.76 12.74 -9.89
N LEU A 582 26.85 13.85 -10.63
CA LEU A 582 27.23 13.82 -12.04
C LEU A 582 28.68 13.36 -12.23
N GLU A 583 29.60 13.85 -11.41
CA GLU A 583 31.01 13.43 -11.39
C GLU A 583 31.13 11.93 -11.13
N LYS A 584 30.53 11.41 -10.05
CA LYS A 584 30.61 9.98 -9.72
C LYS A 584 29.99 9.07 -10.78
N LEU A 585 28.88 9.48 -11.38
CA LEU A 585 28.26 8.74 -12.47
C LEU A 585 29.15 8.75 -13.73
N HIS A 586 29.77 9.89 -14.05
CA HIS A 586 30.67 10.01 -15.19
C HIS A 586 31.95 9.18 -14.99
N ASP A 587 32.65 9.37 -13.87
CA ASP A 587 33.94 8.73 -13.55
C ASP A 587 33.83 7.21 -13.45
N SER A 588 32.67 6.69 -13.03
CA SER A 588 32.42 5.25 -12.96
C SER A 588 32.13 4.59 -14.31
N GLY A 589 32.02 5.35 -15.39
CA GLY A 589 31.63 4.82 -16.71
C GLY A 589 30.22 4.24 -16.72
N ILE A 590 29.28 4.88 -16.01
CA ILE A 590 27.95 4.32 -15.74
C ILE A 590 27.16 3.96 -17.02
N ASN A 591 27.43 4.64 -18.14
CA ASN A 591 26.79 4.39 -19.43
C ASN A 591 26.94 2.94 -19.88
N GLN A 592 28.16 2.39 -19.82
CA GLN A 592 28.43 1.01 -20.24
C GLN A 592 27.77 0.00 -19.31
N HIS A 593 27.76 0.30 -18.00
CA HIS A 593 27.09 -0.53 -17.00
C HIS A 593 25.57 -0.57 -17.22
N VAL A 594 24.94 0.58 -17.47
CA VAL A 594 23.52 0.70 -17.79
C VAL A 594 23.16 -0.08 -19.04
N GLU A 595 23.96 0.01 -20.10
CA GLU A 595 23.74 -0.77 -21.32
C GLU A 595 23.75 -2.28 -21.03
N ASN A 596 24.79 -2.77 -20.34
CA ASN A 596 24.93 -4.19 -20.02
C ASN A 596 23.79 -4.71 -19.12
N VAL A 597 23.48 -3.99 -18.04
CA VAL A 597 22.48 -4.39 -17.06
C VAL A 597 21.06 -4.29 -17.63
N SER A 598 20.77 -3.28 -18.44
CA SER A 598 19.45 -3.13 -19.05
C SER A 598 19.12 -4.29 -19.98
N GLN A 599 20.09 -4.75 -20.78
CA GLN A 599 19.92 -5.93 -21.64
C GLN A 599 19.69 -7.20 -20.83
N LEU A 600 20.43 -7.38 -19.73
CA LEU A 600 20.26 -8.53 -18.84
C LEU A 600 18.86 -8.56 -18.22
N ILE A 601 18.37 -7.43 -17.69
CA ILE A 601 17.02 -7.32 -17.12
C ILE A 601 15.97 -7.57 -18.20
N LEU A 602 16.04 -6.87 -19.33
CA LEU A 602 15.02 -6.96 -20.37
C LEU A 602 14.90 -8.39 -20.95
N THR A 603 16.04 -9.04 -21.20
CA THR A 603 16.08 -10.43 -21.68
C THR A 603 15.45 -11.36 -20.66
N GLY A 604 15.87 -11.28 -19.40
CA GLY A 604 15.31 -12.12 -18.33
C GLY A 604 13.81 -11.90 -18.11
N LEU A 605 13.32 -10.66 -18.19
CA LEU A 605 11.89 -10.37 -18.07
C LEU A 605 11.10 -10.94 -19.25
N LYS A 606 11.62 -10.86 -20.48
CA LYS A 606 10.99 -11.48 -21.67
C LYS A 606 10.91 -13.00 -21.54
N ASP A 607 11.97 -13.64 -21.03
CA ASP A 607 11.98 -15.09 -20.78
C ASP A 607 10.94 -15.50 -19.74
N ILE A 608 10.80 -14.73 -18.66
CA ILE A 608 9.75 -14.94 -17.64
C ILE A 608 8.37 -14.76 -18.25
N ALA A 609 8.17 -13.74 -19.09
CA ALA A 609 6.90 -13.49 -19.76
C ALA A 609 6.48 -14.63 -20.68
N GLY A 610 7.41 -15.22 -21.43
CA GLY A 610 7.15 -16.40 -22.27
C GLY A 610 6.66 -17.63 -21.50
N LYS A 611 6.97 -17.73 -20.20
CA LYS A 611 6.59 -18.85 -19.32
C LYS A 611 5.39 -18.52 -18.42
N SER A 612 5.13 -17.25 -18.13
CA SER A 612 4.13 -16.82 -17.16
C SER A 612 2.75 -16.65 -17.78
N PRO A 613 1.67 -17.21 -17.18
CA PRO A 613 0.31 -17.01 -17.69
C PRO A 613 -0.30 -15.64 -17.31
N PHE A 614 0.46 -14.75 -16.67
CA PHE A 614 -0.05 -13.49 -16.12
C PHE A 614 0.57 -12.24 -16.77
N ILE A 615 1.70 -12.38 -17.46
CA ILE A 615 2.35 -11.28 -18.18
C ILE A 615 1.90 -11.34 -19.62
N ARG A 616 1.25 -10.27 -20.09
CA ARG A 616 0.85 -10.12 -21.48
C ARG A 616 1.99 -9.62 -22.35
N GLU A 617 2.77 -8.69 -21.82
CA GLU A 617 3.79 -7.95 -22.56
C GLU A 617 4.85 -7.42 -21.59
N VAL A 618 6.09 -7.39 -22.08
CA VAL A 618 7.22 -6.71 -21.43
C VAL A 618 7.71 -5.64 -22.40
N SER A 619 7.80 -4.42 -21.89
CA SER A 619 8.35 -3.27 -22.61
C SER A 619 9.50 -2.68 -21.78
N GLY A 620 10.44 -2.00 -22.43
CA GLY A 620 11.47 -1.27 -21.71
C GLY A 620 12.61 -0.80 -22.59
N GLU A 621 13.17 0.34 -22.22
CA GLU A 621 14.37 0.93 -22.79
C GLU A 621 15.20 1.52 -21.65
N GLY A 622 16.53 1.46 -21.77
CA GLY A 622 17.43 1.81 -20.68
C GLY A 622 17.07 1.08 -19.39
N MET A 623 17.04 1.81 -18.27
CA MET A 623 16.70 1.26 -16.96
C MET A 623 15.25 1.54 -16.56
N ILE A 624 14.31 1.47 -17.51
CA ILE A 624 12.86 1.61 -17.29
C ILE A 624 12.13 0.46 -17.98
N PHE A 625 11.49 -0.42 -17.19
CA PHE A 625 10.83 -1.64 -17.67
C PHE A 625 9.36 -1.69 -17.21
N GLY A 626 8.49 -2.18 -18.08
CA GLY A 626 7.06 -2.33 -17.85
C GLY A 626 6.63 -3.79 -17.91
N LEU A 627 5.86 -4.22 -16.91
CA LEU A 627 5.24 -5.55 -16.85
C LEU A 627 3.72 -5.43 -16.99
N ASN A 628 3.20 -5.67 -18.20
CA ASN A 628 1.77 -5.58 -18.43
C ASN A 628 1.07 -6.85 -17.94
N PHE A 629 0.50 -6.80 -16.73
CA PHE A 629 -0.22 -7.92 -16.14
C PHE A 629 -1.66 -8.00 -16.64
N ALA A 630 -2.03 -9.14 -17.21
CA ALA A 630 -3.39 -9.43 -17.61
C ALA A 630 -3.78 -10.86 -17.23
N TYR A 631 -4.97 -11.03 -16.65
CA TYR A 631 -5.52 -12.35 -16.35
C TYR A 631 -7.03 -12.37 -16.49
N GLU A 632 -7.52 -13.23 -17.37
CA GLU A 632 -8.94 -13.49 -17.51
C GLU A 632 -9.35 -14.77 -16.77
N SER A 633 -10.02 -14.60 -15.64
CA SER A 633 -10.57 -15.73 -14.89
C SER A 633 -11.92 -16.19 -15.46
N LYS A 634 -12.02 -17.47 -15.85
CA LYS A 634 -13.29 -18.12 -16.24
C LYS A 634 -14.35 -18.02 -15.14
N ILE A 635 -13.93 -18.11 -13.88
CA ILE A 635 -14.80 -17.98 -12.70
C ILE A 635 -15.39 -16.57 -12.61
N LEU A 636 -14.58 -15.52 -12.84
CA LEU A 636 -15.09 -14.15 -12.82
C LEU A 636 -16.03 -13.85 -13.99
N LYS A 637 -15.80 -14.47 -15.16
CA LYS A 637 -16.75 -14.42 -16.28
C LYS A 637 -18.09 -15.05 -15.88
N PHE A 638 -18.07 -16.24 -15.28
CA PHE A 638 -19.28 -16.91 -14.76
C PHE A 638 -20.00 -16.09 -13.68
N MET A 639 -19.26 -15.36 -12.83
CA MET A 639 -19.83 -14.48 -11.80
C MET A 639 -20.46 -13.18 -12.34
N GLY A 640 -20.41 -12.94 -13.66
CA GLY A 640 -21.04 -11.81 -14.36
C GLY A 640 -20.09 -10.66 -14.72
N GLN A 641 -20.51 -9.80 -15.65
CA GLN A 641 -19.71 -8.71 -16.23
C GLN A 641 -19.06 -7.79 -15.19
N ARG A 642 -19.79 -7.48 -14.10
CA ARG A 642 -19.29 -6.63 -13.01
C ARG A 642 -18.11 -7.26 -12.27
N ALA A 643 -18.12 -8.58 -12.06
CA ALA A 643 -17.02 -9.29 -11.41
C ALA A 643 -15.79 -9.30 -12.32
N ARG A 644 -15.99 -9.46 -13.64
CA ARG A 644 -14.94 -9.36 -14.66
C ARG A 644 -14.27 -7.98 -14.66
N GLN A 645 -15.04 -6.89 -14.76
CA GLN A 645 -14.50 -5.52 -14.74
C GLN A 645 -13.77 -5.21 -13.43
N THR A 646 -14.35 -5.61 -12.29
CA THR A 646 -13.72 -5.46 -10.98
C THR A 646 -12.40 -6.23 -10.89
N GLY A 647 -12.35 -7.43 -11.47
CA GLY A 647 -11.15 -8.25 -11.56
C GLY A 647 -10.06 -7.60 -12.40
N GLN A 648 -10.39 -7.14 -13.61
CA GLN A 648 -9.44 -6.46 -14.50
C GLN A 648 -8.79 -5.24 -13.82
N ALA A 649 -9.57 -4.40 -13.15
CA ALA A 649 -9.04 -3.22 -12.45
C ALA A 649 -8.21 -3.57 -11.19
N LEU A 650 -8.43 -4.74 -10.57
CA LEU A 650 -7.70 -5.14 -9.36
C LEU A 650 -6.45 -5.95 -9.66
N PHE A 651 -6.40 -6.65 -10.80
CA PHE A 651 -5.35 -7.63 -11.05
C PHE A 651 -3.93 -7.01 -11.02
N PRO A 652 -3.66 -5.86 -11.68
CA PRO A 652 -2.34 -5.23 -11.60
C PRO A 652 -1.95 -4.82 -10.17
N LEU A 653 -2.90 -4.32 -9.37
CA LEU A 653 -2.64 -3.96 -7.97
C LEU A 653 -2.30 -5.19 -7.12
N VAL A 654 -3.01 -6.30 -7.36
CA VAL A 654 -2.73 -7.58 -6.71
C VAL A 654 -1.35 -8.09 -7.11
N MET A 655 -0.99 -8.00 -8.38
CA MET A 655 0.33 -8.46 -8.87
C MET A 655 1.46 -7.63 -8.26
N ASN A 656 1.34 -6.30 -8.23
CA ASN A 656 2.32 -5.43 -7.55
C ASN A 656 2.51 -5.84 -6.08
N ARG A 657 1.40 -6.07 -5.35
CA ARG A 657 1.44 -6.52 -3.96
C ARG A 657 2.14 -7.87 -3.82
N LEU A 658 1.83 -8.83 -4.67
CA LEU A 658 2.42 -10.17 -4.60
C LEU A 658 3.90 -10.18 -4.99
N CYS A 659 4.31 -9.37 -5.96
CA CYS A 659 5.73 -9.17 -6.27
C CYS A 659 6.48 -8.63 -5.05
N GLN A 660 5.93 -7.64 -4.34
CA GLN A 660 6.52 -7.12 -3.11
C GLN A 660 6.51 -8.16 -1.97
N GLU A 661 5.36 -8.81 -1.71
CA GLU A 661 5.19 -9.68 -0.55
C GLU A 661 5.89 -11.04 -0.71
N LYS A 662 5.95 -11.58 -1.93
CA LYS A 662 6.40 -12.95 -2.20
C LYS A 662 7.69 -13.04 -3.00
N ALA A 663 7.95 -12.09 -3.89
CA ALA A 663 9.21 -12.04 -4.64
C ALA A 663 10.23 -11.05 -4.02
N GLY A 664 9.82 -10.25 -3.03
CA GLY A 664 10.70 -9.22 -2.46
C GLY A 664 11.10 -8.16 -3.48
N VAL A 665 10.24 -7.89 -4.47
CA VAL A 665 10.49 -6.90 -5.53
C VAL A 665 9.56 -5.72 -5.32
N PHE A 666 10.13 -4.59 -4.92
CA PHE A 666 9.42 -3.35 -4.79
C PHE A 666 9.36 -2.63 -6.14
N SER A 667 8.15 -2.40 -6.65
CA SER A 667 7.90 -1.82 -7.97
C SER A 667 6.82 -0.76 -7.88
N HIS A 668 6.84 0.23 -8.78
CA HIS A 668 5.81 1.26 -8.82
C HIS A 668 4.67 0.78 -9.72
N PHE A 669 3.70 0.11 -9.11
CA PHE A 669 2.65 -0.63 -9.83
C PHE A 669 3.24 -1.68 -10.79
N THR A 670 3.21 -1.41 -12.09
CA THR A 670 3.70 -2.32 -13.13
C THR A 670 5.05 -1.92 -13.69
N ARG A 671 5.68 -0.87 -13.15
CA ARG A 671 6.94 -0.32 -13.64
C ARG A 671 8.11 -0.65 -12.71
N LEU A 672 9.21 -1.08 -13.31
CA LEU A 672 10.51 -1.25 -12.69
C LEU A 672 11.45 -0.16 -13.23
N SER A 673 12.10 0.55 -12.33
CA SER A 673 13.13 1.55 -12.60
C SER A 673 14.19 1.47 -11.50
N PRO A 674 15.01 0.40 -11.46
CA PRO A 674 16.01 0.19 -10.40
C PRO A 674 17.10 1.27 -10.40
N ALA A 675 17.93 1.34 -9.36
CA ALA A 675 19.11 2.22 -9.39
C ALA A 675 20.00 1.89 -10.61
N LEU A 676 20.71 2.89 -11.14
CA LEU A 676 21.66 2.68 -12.24
C LEU A 676 22.80 1.76 -11.79
N THR A 677 23.19 1.88 -10.53
CA THR A 677 24.26 1.11 -9.87
C THR A 677 23.84 -0.31 -9.45
N ILE A 678 22.63 -0.77 -9.80
CA ILE A 678 22.19 -2.14 -9.48
C ILE A 678 23.18 -3.16 -10.05
N THR A 679 23.54 -4.15 -9.23
CA THR A 679 24.55 -5.14 -9.55
C THR A 679 23.98 -6.32 -10.34
N ASN A 680 24.82 -7.03 -11.08
CA ASN A 680 24.42 -8.26 -11.77
C ASN A 680 23.87 -9.34 -10.80
N GLN A 681 24.34 -9.36 -9.55
CA GLN A 681 23.84 -10.29 -8.53
C GLN A 681 22.41 -9.93 -8.11
N GLU A 682 22.14 -8.65 -7.85
CA GLU A 682 20.79 -8.15 -7.54
C GLU A 682 19.82 -8.37 -8.71
N VAL A 683 20.28 -8.20 -9.96
CA VAL A 683 19.49 -8.50 -11.16
C VAL A 683 19.15 -9.99 -11.26
N ARG A 684 20.11 -10.88 -10.99
CA ARG A 684 19.84 -12.32 -10.97
C ARG A 684 18.84 -12.68 -9.87
N LEU A 685 18.95 -12.06 -8.70
CA LEU A 685 18.00 -12.24 -7.60
C LEU A 685 16.59 -11.75 -7.98
N LEU A 686 16.47 -10.58 -8.61
CA LEU A 686 15.23 -10.03 -9.15
C LEU A 686 14.55 -11.03 -10.08
N LEU A 687 15.27 -11.48 -11.12
CA LEU A 687 14.74 -12.39 -12.13
C LEU A 687 14.36 -13.75 -11.51
N HIS A 688 15.22 -14.31 -10.66
CA HIS A 688 14.96 -15.58 -9.97
C HIS A 688 13.67 -15.52 -9.13
N ASN A 689 13.51 -14.46 -8.33
CA ASN A 689 12.35 -14.32 -7.46
C ASN A 689 11.04 -14.11 -8.24
N LEU A 690 11.10 -13.33 -9.32
CA LEU A 690 9.96 -13.16 -10.22
C LEU A 690 9.60 -14.48 -10.91
N GLU A 691 10.56 -15.22 -11.45
CA GLU A 691 10.31 -16.52 -12.09
C GLU A 691 9.70 -17.52 -11.11
N LYS A 692 10.21 -17.58 -9.87
CA LYS A 692 9.69 -18.45 -8.81
C LYS A 692 8.22 -18.17 -8.50
N LEU A 693 7.81 -16.90 -8.47
CA LEU A 693 6.43 -16.50 -8.21
C LEU A 693 5.52 -16.67 -9.44
N LEU A 694 5.99 -16.28 -10.61
CA LEU A 694 5.16 -16.08 -11.81
C LEU A 694 5.10 -17.29 -12.73
N CYS A 695 6.06 -18.21 -12.65
CA CYS A 695 6.19 -19.33 -13.60
C CYS A 695 6.05 -20.71 -12.94
N LYS A 696 6.37 -20.86 -11.63
CA LYS A 696 6.24 -22.16 -10.96
C LYS A 696 4.76 -22.52 -10.72
N PRO A 697 4.35 -23.79 -10.87
CA PRO A 697 2.96 -24.21 -10.67
C PRO A 697 2.36 -23.80 -9.32
N SER A 698 3.15 -23.87 -8.24
CA SER A 698 2.76 -23.44 -6.90
C SER A 698 2.48 -21.94 -6.82
N GLY A 699 3.33 -21.11 -7.42
CA GLY A 699 3.14 -19.66 -7.50
C GLY A 699 1.91 -19.28 -8.33
N ILE A 700 1.73 -19.91 -9.50
CA ILE A 700 0.57 -19.70 -10.37
C ILE A 700 -0.73 -20.03 -9.65
N LEU A 701 -0.80 -21.18 -8.97
CA LEU A 701 -1.98 -21.57 -8.22
C LEU A 701 -2.28 -20.57 -7.10
N PHE A 702 -1.25 -20.16 -6.34
CA PHE A 702 -1.38 -19.19 -5.27
C PHE A 702 -1.94 -17.84 -5.77
N ILE A 703 -1.38 -17.30 -6.86
CA ILE A 703 -1.83 -16.03 -7.46
C ILE A 703 -3.31 -16.10 -7.84
N LYS A 704 -3.73 -17.16 -8.54
CA LYS A 704 -5.12 -17.34 -8.98
C LYS A 704 -6.09 -17.34 -7.79
N LEU A 705 -5.76 -18.07 -6.72
CA LEU A 705 -6.59 -18.17 -5.52
C LEU A 705 -6.63 -16.85 -4.74
N TYR A 706 -5.48 -16.21 -4.54
CA TYR A 706 -5.38 -14.92 -3.87
C TYR A 706 -6.20 -13.84 -4.60
N PHE A 707 -6.08 -13.77 -5.93
CA PHE A 707 -6.82 -12.83 -6.75
C PHE A 707 -8.35 -13.04 -6.65
N LEU A 708 -8.82 -14.28 -6.79
CA LEU A 708 -10.24 -14.62 -6.65
C LEU A 708 -10.80 -14.22 -5.28
N SER A 709 -10.06 -14.52 -4.20
CA SER A 709 -10.47 -14.14 -2.83
C SER A 709 -10.57 -12.61 -2.67
N THR A 710 -9.66 -11.86 -3.30
CA THR A 710 -9.62 -10.40 -3.22
C THR A 710 -10.77 -9.75 -3.97
N VAL A 711 -11.07 -10.21 -5.19
CA VAL A 711 -12.25 -9.75 -5.94
C VAL A 711 -13.54 -10.07 -5.18
N TYR A 712 -13.64 -11.27 -4.62
CA TYR A 712 -14.81 -11.67 -3.82
C TYR A 712 -15.02 -10.77 -2.60
N ARG A 713 -13.98 -10.53 -1.78
CA ARG A 713 -14.05 -9.62 -0.61
C ARG A 713 -14.54 -8.23 -0.99
N LYS A 714 -14.07 -7.69 -2.13
CA LYS A 714 -14.49 -6.37 -2.64
C LYS A 714 -15.96 -6.36 -3.06
N LEU A 715 -16.46 -7.42 -3.70
CA LEU A 715 -17.87 -7.54 -4.07
C LEU A 715 -18.79 -7.71 -2.84
N ARG A 716 -18.34 -8.43 -1.79
CA ARG A 716 -19.12 -8.65 -0.55
C ARG A 716 -19.25 -7.39 0.30
N ARG A 717 -18.16 -6.62 0.50
CA ARG A 717 -18.17 -5.38 1.30
C ARG A 717 -19.17 -4.32 0.80
N ARG A 718 -19.48 -4.32 -0.51
CA ARG A 718 -20.50 -3.43 -1.09
C ARG A 718 -21.95 -3.91 -0.87
N LYS A 719 -22.19 -5.21 -0.69
CA LYS A 719 -23.54 -5.77 -0.46
C LYS A 719 -24.07 -5.56 0.96
N ARG A 720 -23.21 -5.29 1.96
CA ARG A 720 -23.67 -4.88 3.31
C ARG A 720 -24.40 -3.52 3.35
N ARG A 721 -24.49 -2.79 2.23
CA ARG A 721 -25.27 -1.54 2.08
C ARG A 721 -26.63 -1.70 1.38
N THR A 722 -27.06 -2.92 0.99
CA THR A 722 -28.38 -3.15 0.35
C THR A 722 -28.99 -4.48 0.82
N LYS A 723 -30.32 -4.54 1.03
CA LYS A 723 -31.05 -5.72 1.53
C LYS A 723 -30.82 -6.97 0.63
N PRO A 724 -30.77 -8.20 1.18
CA PRO A 724 -30.38 -9.39 0.42
C PRO A 724 -31.53 -9.96 -0.41
N SER A 725 -31.27 -10.29 -1.70
CA SER A 725 -32.17 -11.09 -2.55
C SER A 725 -31.69 -12.55 -2.70
N LYS A 726 -32.62 -13.42 -3.14
CA LYS A 726 -32.57 -14.91 -3.26
C LYS A 726 -31.37 -15.53 -3.99
N PHE A 727 -30.48 -14.75 -4.60
CA PHE A 727 -29.30 -15.21 -5.37
C PHE A 727 -28.07 -15.63 -4.51
N HIS A 728 -28.27 -15.99 -3.24
CA HIS A 728 -27.20 -16.15 -2.23
C HIS A 728 -26.66 -17.58 -2.04
N GLN A 729 -27.32 -18.63 -2.54
CA GLN A 729 -26.96 -20.03 -2.22
C GLN A 729 -25.74 -20.58 -2.98
N THR A 730 -25.56 -20.26 -4.27
CA THR A 730 -24.46 -20.82 -5.09
C THR A 730 -23.09 -20.17 -4.82
N ARG A 731 -23.06 -18.97 -4.22
CA ARG A 731 -21.82 -18.19 -3.95
C ARG A 731 -21.10 -18.59 -2.65
N ASN A 732 -21.78 -19.29 -1.73
CA ASN A 732 -21.18 -19.74 -0.46
C ASN A 732 -20.28 -20.98 -0.61
N LYS A 733 -20.55 -21.88 -1.57
CA LYS A 733 -19.73 -23.10 -1.79
C LYS A 733 -18.30 -22.77 -2.25
N LEU A 734 -18.13 -21.75 -3.10
CA LEU A 734 -16.81 -21.31 -3.59
C LEU A 734 -16.01 -20.55 -2.51
N PHE A 735 -16.69 -19.87 -1.58
CA PHE A 735 -16.08 -19.16 -0.46
C PHE A 735 -15.42 -20.12 0.53
N VAL A 736 -16.11 -21.22 0.89
CA VAL A 736 -15.55 -22.29 1.71
C VAL A 736 -14.34 -22.90 1.01
N LEU A 737 -14.47 -23.24 -0.27
CA LEU A 737 -13.38 -23.86 -1.04
C LEU A 737 -12.13 -22.95 -1.13
N VAL A 738 -12.28 -21.64 -1.35
CA VAL A 738 -11.12 -20.73 -1.49
C VAL A 738 -10.49 -20.33 -0.14
N LYS A 739 -11.28 -20.10 0.94
CA LYS A 739 -10.74 -19.89 2.31
C LYS A 739 -9.97 -21.13 2.75
N PHE A 740 -10.54 -22.31 2.50
CA PHE A 740 -9.97 -23.60 2.82
C PHE A 740 -8.67 -23.87 2.03
N ILE A 741 -8.62 -23.65 0.71
CA ILE A 741 -7.40 -23.90 -0.09
C ILE A 741 -6.24 -22.95 0.30
N LEU A 742 -6.52 -21.70 0.67
CA LEU A 742 -5.47 -20.76 1.11
C LEU A 742 -4.89 -21.15 2.48
N GLU A 743 -5.66 -21.83 3.31
CA GLU A 743 -5.25 -22.36 4.61
C GLU A 743 -4.44 -23.68 4.50
N LEU A 744 -4.60 -24.44 3.39
CA LEU A 744 -3.86 -25.69 3.11
C LEU A 744 -2.33 -25.52 2.93
N PHE A 745 -1.83 -24.31 2.69
CA PHE A 745 -0.40 -24.06 2.41
C PHE A 745 0.43 -23.66 3.65
N LYS A 746 -0.18 -23.49 4.83
CA LYS A 746 0.56 -23.29 6.09
C LYS A 746 0.98 -24.65 6.67
N PRO A 747 2.23 -24.86 7.09
CA PRO A 747 2.56 -25.98 7.96
C PRO A 747 1.86 -25.76 9.31
N ARG A 748 1.18 -26.78 9.83
CA ARG A 748 0.46 -26.76 11.11
C ARG A 748 0.69 -28.08 11.85
N GLY A 749 1.01 -28.02 13.14
CA GLY A 749 0.88 -29.15 14.06
C GLY A 749 -0.56 -29.28 14.61
N ALA A 750 -0.83 -30.30 15.42
CA ALA A 750 -2.14 -30.49 16.06
C ALA A 750 -2.56 -29.28 16.91
N ALA A 751 -1.62 -28.71 17.68
CA ALA A 751 -1.83 -27.48 18.45
C ALA A 751 -2.17 -26.26 17.56
N ASP A 752 -1.58 -26.15 16.36
CA ASP A 752 -1.84 -25.03 15.43
C ASP A 752 -3.19 -25.17 14.70
N TYR A 753 -3.64 -26.40 14.44
CA TYR A 753 -4.94 -26.69 13.86
C TYR A 753 -6.07 -26.23 14.80
N TYR A 754 -5.99 -26.59 16.08
CA TYR A 754 -6.99 -26.20 17.08
C TYR A 754 -6.87 -24.76 17.54
N SER A 755 -5.68 -24.18 17.57
CA SER A 755 -5.52 -22.74 17.82
C SER A 755 -6.18 -21.89 16.72
N GLY A 756 -6.17 -22.36 15.46
CA GLY A 756 -6.82 -21.67 14.33
C GLY A 756 -8.33 -21.93 14.20
N LEU A 757 -8.84 -23.07 14.66
CA LEU A 757 -10.28 -23.36 14.74
C LEU A 757 -10.93 -22.73 15.98
N GLY A 758 -10.17 -22.61 17.08
CA GLY A 758 -10.61 -21.95 18.30
C GLY A 758 -10.97 -20.49 18.08
N ASP A 759 -10.25 -19.74 17.24
CA ASP A 759 -10.57 -18.34 16.95
C ASP A 759 -11.98 -18.17 16.32
N ASP A 760 -12.43 -19.08 15.44
CA ASP A 760 -13.76 -19.01 14.83
C ASP A 760 -14.89 -19.48 15.80
N VAL A 761 -14.57 -20.27 16.84
CA VAL A 761 -15.48 -20.65 17.95
C VAL A 761 -15.49 -19.59 19.07
N ILE A 762 -14.40 -18.83 19.20
CA ILE A 762 -14.18 -17.76 20.17
C ILE A 762 -14.62 -16.39 19.63
N GLU A 763 -14.72 -16.17 18.31
CA GLU A 763 -15.27 -14.93 17.74
C GLU A 763 -16.77 -14.73 18.04
N GLU A 764 -17.51 -15.77 18.49
CA GLU A 764 -18.85 -15.62 19.09
C GLU A 764 -18.82 -15.39 20.62
N LEU A 765 -17.64 -15.40 21.25
CA LEU A 765 -17.42 -15.20 22.70
C LEU A 765 -16.75 -13.85 23.04
N ASP A 766 -16.52 -12.98 22.06
CA ASP A 766 -15.98 -11.62 22.32
C ASP A 766 -17.09 -10.62 22.68
N SER A 767 -17.71 -10.85 23.85
CA SER A 767 -18.35 -9.82 24.68
C SER A 767 -18.65 -10.39 26.08
N GLY A 768 -17.62 -10.67 26.87
CA GLY A 768 -17.76 -11.07 28.27
C GLY A 768 -18.39 -12.46 28.44
N PHE A 769 -17.56 -13.44 28.78
CA PHE A 769 -17.98 -14.77 29.23
C PHE A 769 -19.00 -14.61 30.39
N LYS A 770 -20.29 -14.82 30.11
CA LYS A 770 -21.40 -14.60 31.07
C LYS A 770 -22.36 -15.78 31.20
N ASP A 771 -22.13 -16.89 30.49
CA ASP A 771 -23.03 -18.04 30.58
C ASP A 771 -22.25 -19.34 30.87
N ILE A 772 -22.23 -19.70 32.15
CA ILE A 772 -21.56 -20.89 32.70
C ILE A 772 -22.35 -22.17 32.34
N GLY A 773 -23.62 -22.04 31.91
CA GLY A 773 -24.52 -23.14 31.57
C GLY A 773 -24.40 -23.66 30.13
N LYS A 774 -23.59 -23.02 29.28
CA LYS A 774 -23.45 -23.42 27.87
C LYS A 774 -22.43 -24.55 27.71
N SER A 775 -22.86 -25.71 27.23
CA SER A 775 -21.96 -26.86 26.98
C SER A 775 -20.95 -26.56 25.87
N LEU A 776 -19.67 -26.92 26.09
CA LEU A 776 -18.57 -26.77 25.12
C LEU A 776 -18.10 -28.13 24.57
N TRP A 777 -19.05 -29.03 24.31
CA TRP A 777 -18.77 -30.34 23.72
C TRP A 777 -17.95 -30.24 22.44
N PHE A 778 -16.90 -31.06 22.37
CA PHE A 778 -15.91 -31.03 21.31
C PHE A 778 -15.65 -32.43 20.75
N ASN A 779 -16.72 -33.08 20.26
CA ASN A 779 -16.70 -34.39 19.58
C ASN A 779 -17.87 -34.50 18.57
N ASN A 780 -17.90 -35.52 17.71
CA ASN A 780 -18.93 -35.67 16.67
C ASN A 780 -20.28 -36.21 17.16
N GLY A 781 -20.36 -36.74 18.38
CA GLY A 781 -21.56 -37.30 19.00
C GLY A 781 -22.01 -38.66 18.44
N TYR A 782 -22.72 -39.43 19.27
CA TYR A 782 -23.33 -40.72 18.94
C TYR A 782 -24.84 -40.56 18.78
N TRP A 783 -25.35 -40.71 17.55
CA TRP A 783 -26.68 -40.27 17.15
C TRP A 783 -27.72 -41.38 17.06
N LYS A 784 -27.46 -42.55 17.66
CA LYS A 784 -28.40 -43.68 17.63
C LYS A 784 -29.77 -43.28 18.20
N ASP A 785 -29.77 -42.82 19.45
CA ASP A 785 -30.99 -42.42 20.16
C ASP A 785 -31.03 -40.91 20.45
N ALA A 786 -29.89 -40.23 20.34
CA ALA A 786 -29.81 -38.77 20.52
C ALA A 786 -30.45 -38.01 19.35
N ARG A 787 -30.99 -36.83 19.66
CA ARG A 787 -31.64 -35.94 18.68
C ARG A 787 -31.04 -34.54 18.63
N THR A 788 -30.29 -34.13 19.65
CA THR A 788 -29.57 -32.85 19.71
C THR A 788 -28.06 -33.08 19.81
N TYR A 789 -27.27 -32.09 19.40
CA TYR A 789 -25.80 -32.22 19.43
C TYR A 789 -25.24 -32.46 20.84
N PRO A 790 -25.62 -31.70 21.89
CA PRO A 790 -25.15 -31.98 23.25
C PRO A 790 -25.52 -33.39 23.74
N ALA A 791 -26.73 -33.86 23.45
CA ALA A 791 -27.16 -35.22 23.82
C ALA A 791 -26.36 -36.30 23.07
N ALA A 792 -26.03 -36.07 21.79
CA ALA A 792 -25.20 -36.97 21.02
C ALA A 792 -23.77 -37.00 21.56
N CYS A 793 -23.19 -35.85 21.90
CA CYS A 793 -21.86 -35.77 22.49
C CYS A 793 -21.77 -36.47 23.85
N ALA A 794 -22.77 -36.27 24.72
CA ALA A 794 -22.88 -36.99 25.98
C ALA A 794 -23.05 -38.51 25.78
N ALA A 795 -23.85 -38.93 24.79
CA ALA A 795 -24.01 -40.35 24.46
C ALA A 795 -22.70 -41.00 23.99
N LEU A 796 -21.87 -40.27 23.22
CA LEU A 796 -20.56 -40.76 22.80
C LEU A 796 -19.59 -40.86 23.98
N ALA A 797 -19.57 -39.85 24.86
CA ALA A 797 -18.78 -39.89 26.09
C ALA A 797 -19.21 -41.05 27.00
N LYS A 798 -20.52 -41.32 27.09
CA LYS A 798 -21.07 -42.45 27.85
C LYS A 798 -20.65 -43.80 27.28
N LEU A 799 -20.62 -43.96 25.95
CA LEU A 799 -20.14 -45.21 25.34
C LEU A 799 -18.69 -45.51 25.72
N VAL A 800 -17.83 -44.49 25.73
CA VAL A 800 -16.43 -44.66 26.12
C VAL A 800 -16.30 -45.05 27.59
N SER A 801 -17.07 -44.42 28.49
CA SER A 801 -17.03 -44.76 29.92
C SER A 801 -17.66 -46.11 30.26
N ASP A 802 -18.74 -46.49 29.57
CA ASP A 802 -19.35 -47.83 29.71
C ASP A 802 -18.38 -48.93 29.26
N GLU A 803 -17.70 -48.71 28.14
CA GLU A 803 -16.71 -49.64 27.60
C GLU A 803 -15.49 -49.76 28.53
N ALA A 804 -15.06 -48.64 29.14
CA ALA A 804 -14.02 -48.64 30.16
C ALA A 804 -14.46 -49.26 31.50
N LYS A 805 -15.76 -49.46 31.71
CA LYS A 805 -16.37 -49.88 32.97
C LYS A 805 -15.99 -48.95 34.12
N LEU A 806 -16.21 -47.64 33.93
CA LEU A 806 -15.93 -46.64 34.96
C LEU A 806 -16.75 -46.91 36.24
N ASN A 807 -16.12 -46.73 37.39
CA ASN A 807 -16.73 -46.83 38.71
C ASN A 807 -16.14 -45.78 39.68
N ALA A 808 -16.73 -45.69 40.88
CA ALA A 808 -16.38 -44.64 41.84
C ALA A 808 -14.94 -44.72 42.41
N ASP A 809 -14.27 -45.88 42.31
CA ASP A 809 -12.92 -46.09 42.83
C ASP A 809 -11.83 -45.77 41.79
N ASP A 810 -12.20 -45.50 40.54
CA ASP A 810 -11.23 -45.31 39.46
C ASP A 810 -10.52 -43.94 39.53
N THR A 811 -9.20 -43.97 39.35
CA THR A 811 -8.40 -42.82 38.92
C THR A 811 -8.23 -42.89 37.41
N VAL A 812 -8.76 -41.88 36.71
CA VAL A 812 -8.87 -41.86 35.25
C VAL A 812 -7.87 -40.88 34.66
N LEU A 813 -7.13 -41.31 33.64
CA LEU A 813 -6.37 -40.43 32.76
C LEU A 813 -7.18 -40.11 31.49
N ASP A 814 -7.52 -38.85 31.26
CA ASP A 814 -8.15 -38.39 30.03
C ASP A 814 -7.12 -37.79 29.05
N ALA A 815 -6.88 -38.49 27.95
CA ALA A 815 -5.98 -38.09 26.88
C ALA A 815 -6.74 -37.28 25.81
N GLY A 816 -6.68 -35.95 25.93
CA GLY A 816 -7.31 -35.01 25.00
C GLY A 816 -8.64 -34.44 25.49
N PHE A 817 -8.70 -33.95 26.73
CA PHE A 817 -9.92 -33.46 27.40
C PHE A 817 -10.63 -32.26 26.76
N GLY A 818 -10.01 -31.59 25.77
CA GLY A 818 -10.58 -30.42 25.12
C GLY A 818 -10.90 -29.29 26.12
N PHE A 819 -12.19 -28.99 26.32
CA PHE A 819 -12.67 -27.98 27.28
C PHE A 819 -13.19 -28.57 28.61
N ALA A 820 -12.91 -29.84 28.88
CA ALA A 820 -13.31 -30.62 30.06
C ALA A 820 -14.80 -30.98 30.21
N GLU A 821 -15.59 -30.93 29.12
CA GLU A 821 -17.01 -31.29 29.18
C GLU A 821 -17.23 -32.78 29.54
N GLN A 822 -16.39 -33.66 28.96
CA GLN A 822 -16.46 -35.09 29.20
C GLN A 822 -16.04 -35.47 30.61
N ASP A 823 -15.07 -34.76 31.20
CA ASP A 823 -14.62 -34.99 32.57
C ASP A 823 -15.72 -34.67 33.58
N PHE A 824 -16.42 -33.53 33.39
CA PHE A 824 -17.57 -33.20 34.22
C PHE A 824 -18.67 -34.27 34.10
N PHE A 825 -18.96 -34.69 32.87
CA PHE A 825 -19.97 -35.72 32.62
C PHE A 825 -19.62 -37.08 33.27
N TRP A 826 -18.37 -37.54 33.15
CA TRP A 826 -17.94 -38.80 33.76
C TRP A 826 -17.89 -38.72 35.29
N LEU A 827 -17.45 -37.59 35.84
CA LEU A 827 -17.46 -37.36 37.29
C LEU A 827 -18.90 -37.35 37.84
N GLU A 828 -19.84 -36.70 37.16
CA GLU A 828 -21.25 -36.65 37.57
C GLU A 828 -21.93 -38.01 37.46
N LEU A 829 -21.66 -38.78 36.40
CA LEU A 829 -22.37 -40.03 36.12
C LEU A 829 -21.85 -41.22 36.94
N TYR A 830 -20.54 -41.33 37.14
CA TYR A 830 -19.92 -42.48 37.81
C TYR A 830 -19.27 -42.15 39.16
N ASN A 831 -19.19 -40.85 39.52
CA ASN A 831 -18.53 -40.39 40.73
C ASN A 831 -17.10 -40.93 40.90
N VAL A 832 -16.35 -41.03 39.81
CA VAL A 832 -14.97 -41.54 39.79
C VAL A 832 -14.09 -40.81 40.82
N ALA A 833 -13.15 -41.52 41.45
CA ALA A 833 -12.35 -40.99 42.55
C ALA A 833 -11.60 -39.72 42.13
N ARG A 834 -10.93 -39.76 40.97
CA ARG A 834 -10.16 -38.62 40.43
C ARG A 834 -10.01 -38.72 38.92
N ILE A 835 -10.01 -37.57 38.25
CA ILE A 835 -9.66 -37.45 36.83
C ILE A 835 -8.41 -36.59 36.69
N VAL A 836 -7.46 -37.06 35.90
CA VAL A 836 -6.26 -36.33 35.48
C VAL A 836 -6.32 -36.22 33.95
N GLY A 837 -6.26 -35.01 33.42
CA GLY A 837 -6.35 -34.76 31.98
C GLY A 837 -5.03 -34.29 31.39
N ILE A 838 -4.67 -34.76 30.20
CA ILE A 838 -3.58 -34.21 29.38
C ILE A 838 -4.14 -33.66 28.07
N ASN A 839 -3.76 -32.44 27.69
CA ASN A 839 -4.10 -31.87 26.40
C ASN A 839 -2.98 -31.00 25.83
N ILE A 840 -2.75 -31.05 24.51
CA ILE A 840 -1.61 -30.38 23.84
C ILE A 840 -1.85 -28.89 23.56
N THR A 841 -3.10 -28.40 23.72
CA THR A 841 -3.49 -27.05 23.30
C THR A 841 -3.57 -26.09 24.50
N PRO A 842 -2.65 -25.11 24.65
CA PRO A 842 -2.59 -24.24 25.84
C PRO A 842 -3.86 -23.43 26.12
N LEU A 843 -4.58 -23.00 25.07
CA LEU A 843 -5.82 -22.24 25.22
C LEU A 843 -6.96 -23.08 25.79
N GLN A 844 -7.07 -24.34 25.36
CA GLN A 844 -8.06 -25.29 25.84
C GLN A 844 -7.80 -25.65 27.30
N VAL A 845 -6.54 -25.94 27.66
CA VAL A 845 -6.10 -26.18 29.05
C VAL A 845 -6.52 -25.02 29.94
N LYS A 846 -6.16 -23.78 29.57
CA LYS A 846 -6.49 -22.58 30.35
C LYS A 846 -7.99 -22.41 30.58
N ILE A 847 -8.81 -22.61 29.54
CA ILE A 847 -10.27 -22.48 29.65
C ILE A 847 -10.84 -23.61 30.50
N ALA A 848 -10.38 -24.84 30.32
CA ALA A 848 -10.83 -25.99 31.10
C ALA A 848 -10.48 -25.87 32.59
N GLU A 849 -9.26 -25.44 32.92
CA GLU A 849 -8.84 -25.17 34.32
C GLU A 849 -9.73 -24.11 34.98
N GLN A 850 -10.06 -23.04 34.24
CA GLN A 850 -10.99 -22.01 34.72
C GLN A 850 -12.38 -22.63 35.01
N ARG A 851 -12.88 -23.51 34.13
CA ARG A 851 -14.17 -24.18 34.31
C ARG A 851 -14.20 -25.18 35.47
N VAL A 852 -13.09 -25.88 35.71
CA VAL A 852 -12.90 -26.76 36.88
C VAL A 852 -12.92 -25.92 38.16
N LYS A 853 -12.22 -24.78 38.16
CA LYS A 853 -12.18 -23.84 39.28
C LYS A 853 -13.55 -23.23 39.59
N GLU A 854 -14.29 -22.81 38.58
CA GLU A 854 -15.64 -22.24 38.75
C GLU A 854 -16.66 -23.26 39.26
N ARG A 855 -16.43 -24.56 39.04
CA ARG A 855 -17.24 -25.67 39.58
C ARG A 855 -16.76 -26.19 40.95
N ASN A 856 -15.68 -25.64 41.51
CA ASN A 856 -15.03 -26.12 42.74
C ASN A 856 -14.57 -27.59 42.69
N LEU A 857 -14.10 -28.04 41.52
CA LEU A 857 -13.70 -29.44 41.29
C LEU A 857 -12.17 -29.66 41.29
N GLN A 858 -11.36 -28.69 41.70
CA GLN A 858 -9.88 -28.79 41.66
C GLN A 858 -9.32 -29.94 42.51
N GLY A 859 -10.06 -30.44 43.50
CA GLY A 859 -9.67 -31.60 44.30
C GLY A 859 -10.02 -32.95 43.67
N ARG A 860 -10.79 -32.96 42.57
CA ARG A 860 -11.28 -34.16 41.88
C ARG A 860 -10.83 -34.22 40.41
N ILE A 861 -10.58 -33.08 39.77
CA ILE A 861 -10.11 -32.97 38.38
C ILE A 861 -8.85 -32.12 38.34
N GLU A 862 -7.78 -32.68 37.77
CA GLU A 862 -6.50 -32.01 37.52
C GLU A 862 -6.19 -32.03 36.02
N LEU A 863 -5.79 -30.90 35.43
CA LEU A 863 -5.59 -30.77 33.99
C LEU A 863 -4.20 -30.25 33.68
N HIS A 864 -3.50 -30.89 32.75
CA HIS A 864 -2.12 -30.59 32.38
C HIS A 864 -1.98 -30.30 30.90
N LEU A 865 -1.12 -29.33 30.58
CA LEU A 865 -0.58 -29.16 29.24
C LEU A 865 0.48 -30.25 28.99
N GLY A 866 0.26 -31.12 28.02
CA GLY A 866 1.20 -32.20 27.70
C GLY A 866 0.85 -32.94 26.42
N ASP A 867 1.73 -33.86 26.01
CA ASP A 867 1.53 -34.74 24.86
C ASP A 867 1.09 -36.14 25.35
N ALA A 868 -0.01 -36.66 24.81
CA ALA A 868 -0.48 -38.01 25.16
C ALA A 868 0.44 -39.11 24.62
N ALA A 869 1.32 -38.81 23.66
CA ALA A 869 2.37 -39.72 23.20
C ALA A 869 3.63 -39.72 24.09
N ASP A 870 3.70 -38.85 25.11
CA ASP A 870 4.82 -38.69 26.04
C ASP A 870 4.30 -38.29 27.44
N ILE A 871 3.71 -39.27 28.15
CA ILE A 871 2.92 -39.04 29.36
C ILE A 871 3.85 -38.89 30.57
N GLN A 872 3.90 -37.70 31.17
CA GLN A 872 4.79 -37.39 32.30
C GLN A 872 4.23 -37.84 33.66
N PHE A 873 3.71 -39.07 33.73
CA PHE A 873 3.24 -39.72 34.97
C PHE A 873 3.99 -41.02 35.23
N GLU A 874 4.04 -41.45 36.48
CA GLU A 874 4.66 -42.70 36.90
C GLU A 874 3.93 -43.92 36.31
N ASP A 875 4.66 -45.03 36.17
CA ASP A 875 4.11 -46.31 35.75
C ASP A 875 2.97 -46.73 36.69
N GLU A 876 1.94 -47.38 36.16
CA GLU A 876 0.85 -47.96 36.95
C GLU A 876 0.10 -46.96 37.86
N SER A 877 -0.03 -45.72 37.40
CA SER A 877 -0.71 -44.64 38.13
C SER A 877 -2.23 -44.65 38.01
N PHE A 878 -2.81 -45.27 36.98
CA PHE A 878 -4.23 -45.14 36.63
C PHE A 878 -4.94 -46.48 36.47
N GLU A 879 -6.18 -46.60 36.96
CA GLU A 879 -7.06 -47.75 36.68
C GLU A 879 -7.59 -47.70 35.23
N LYS A 880 -7.78 -46.48 34.69
CA LYS A 880 -8.42 -46.24 33.39
C LYS A 880 -7.68 -45.18 32.60
N VAL A 881 -7.51 -45.41 31.30
CA VAL A 881 -7.06 -44.40 30.34
C VAL A 881 -8.15 -44.22 29.30
N LEU A 882 -8.65 -43.00 29.15
CA LEU A 882 -9.70 -42.64 28.20
C LEU A 882 -9.17 -41.70 27.14
N ALA A 883 -9.70 -41.81 25.92
CA ALA A 883 -9.43 -40.86 24.84
C ALA A 883 -10.67 -40.70 23.95
N LEU A 884 -11.39 -39.58 24.11
CA LEU A 884 -12.58 -39.29 23.32
C LEU A 884 -12.23 -38.48 22.07
N GLU A 885 -12.28 -39.10 20.89
CA GLU A 885 -12.08 -38.42 19.60
C GLU A 885 -10.77 -37.60 19.53
N SER A 886 -9.67 -38.16 20.04
CA SER A 886 -8.36 -37.50 20.09
C SER A 886 -7.20 -38.32 19.47
N PRO A 887 -7.18 -39.68 19.48
CA PRO A 887 -5.94 -40.39 19.13
C PRO A 887 -5.48 -40.26 17.67
N PHE A 888 -6.37 -39.95 16.73
CA PHE A 888 -5.98 -39.67 15.34
C PHE A 888 -4.99 -38.51 15.18
N HIS A 889 -4.84 -37.65 16.18
CA HIS A 889 -3.86 -36.56 16.19
C HIS A 889 -2.50 -36.91 16.81
N PHE A 890 -2.40 -38.00 17.58
CA PHE A 890 -1.21 -38.30 18.37
C PHE A 890 -0.04 -38.72 17.48
N ASN A 891 1.19 -38.31 17.85
CA ASN A 891 2.40 -38.58 17.08
C ASN A 891 3.33 -39.54 17.84
N THR A 892 3.11 -40.85 17.81
CA THR A 892 2.11 -41.63 17.04
C THR A 892 1.04 -42.27 17.94
N ARG A 893 0.00 -42.88 17.37
CA ARG A 893 -0.93 -43.72 18.15
C ARG A 893 -0.21 -44.84 18.90
N GLU A 894 0.80 -45.43 18.27
CA GLU A 894 1.62 -46.49 18.84
C GLU A 894 2.38 -46.02 20.08
N ASP A 895 2.88 -44.79 20.07
CA ASP A 895 3.51 -44.18 21.24
C ASP A 895 2.49 -43.94 22.36
N PHE A 896 1.29 -43.46 22.01
CA PHE A 896 0.19 -43.37 22.98
C PHE A 896 -0.21 -44.75 23.53
N PHE A 897 -0.28 -45.81 22.72
CA PHE A 897 -0.62 -47.14 23.24
C PHE A 897 0.44 -47.64 24.23
N ARG A 898 1.72 -47.42 23.95
CA ARG A 898 2.81 -47.79 24.85
C ARG A 898 2.73 -47.00 26.17
N GLU A 899 2.49 -45.70 26.09
CA GLU A 899 2.36 -44.85 27.28
C GLU A 899 1.11 -45.20 28.08
N ALA A 900 -0.04 -45.43 27.42
CA ALA A 900 -1.26 -45.89 28.06
C ALA A 900 -1.05 -47.25 28.77
N PHE A 901 -0.35 -48.19 28.12
CA PHE A 901 -0.02 -49.48 28.73
C PHE A 901 0.87 -49.32 29.97
N ARG A 902 1.85 -48.42 29.90
CA ARG A 902 2.80 -48.13 30.99
C ARG A 902 2.10 -47.55 32.21
N VAL A 903 1.26 -46.54 32.02
CA VAL A 903 0.61 -45.83 33.13
C VAL A 903 -0.64 -46.54 33.68
N LEU A 904 -1.19 -47.53 32.95
CA LEU A 904 -2.26 -48.38 33.47
C LEU A 904 -1.75 -49.34 34.54
N LYS A 905 -2.52 -49.53 35.61
CA LYS A 905 -2.33 -50.61 36.59
C LYS A 905 -2.62 -51.98 35.98
N PRO A 906 -2.07 -53.09 36.52
CA PRO A 906 -2.44 -54.44 36.12
C PRO A 906 -3.97 -54.62 36.16
N GLY A 907 -4.54 -55.17 35.09
CA GLY A 907 -5.99 -55.30 34.91
C GLY A 907 -6.73 -54.02 34.46
N GLY A 908 -6.04 -52.87 34.37
CA GLY A 908 -6.59 -51.60 33.94
C GLY A 908 -7.02 -51.58 32.47
N ILE A 909 -7.87 -50.61 32.10
CA ILE A 909 -8.53 -50.57 30.78
C ILE A 909 -8.23 -49.26 30.04
N LEU A 910 -7.82 -49.38 28.79
CA LEU A 910 -7.82 -48.30 27.80
C LEU A 910 -9.15 -48.37 27.03
N ALA A 911 -9.91 -47.28 27.02
CA ALA A 911 -11.05 -47.13 26.12
C ALA A 911 -10.97 -45.82 25.33
N ALA A 912 -11.28 -45.88 24.03
CA ALA A 912 -11.16 -44.72 23.17
C ALA A 912 -12.20 -44.70 22.05
N THR A 913 -12.42 -43.52 21.50
CA THR A 913 -13.01 -43.42 20.15
C THR A 913 -12.07 -42.73 19.20
N ASP A 914 -12.04 -43.22 17.96
CA ASP A 914 -11.04 -42.78 17.00
C ASP A 914 -11.51 -42.84 15.54
N MET A 915 -10.84 -42.07 14.69
CA MET A 915 -11.13 -41.91 13.26
C MET A 915 -10.04 -42.53 12.39
N LEU A 916 -10.44 -43.41 11.46
CA LEU A 916 -9.51 -44.14 10.60
C LEU A 916 -10.12 -44.53 9.23
N PRO A 917 -9.32 -45.03 8.28
CA PRO A 917 -9.83 -45.61 7.03
C PRO A 917 -10.59 -46.92 7.26
N GLU A 918 -11.59 -47.22 6.43
CA GLU A 918 -12.20 -48.56 6.39
C GLU A 918 -11.20 -49.63 5.88
N PRO A 919 -11.38 -50.92 6.26
CA PRO A 919 -10.54 -52.01 5.77
C PRO A 919 -10.41 -52.04 4.24
N GLY A 920 -9.18 -52.09 3.74
CA GLY A 920 -8.88 -52.12 2.31
C GLY A 920 -8.81 -50.74 1.61
N ALA A 921 -9.14 -49.64 2.29
CA ALA A 921 -8.95 -48.29 1.75
C ALA A 921 -7.47 -47.86 1.86
N THR A 922 -6.78 -47.68 0.73
CA THR A 922 -5.33 -47.35 0.74
C THR A 922 -5.01 -45.89 1.05
N GLY A 923 -6.02 -45.04 1.31
CA GLY A 923 -5.85 -43.65 1.75
C GLY A 923 -4.91 -42.79 0.88
N SER A 924 -4.58 -43.20 -0.35
CA SER A 924 -3.49 -42.62 -1.13
C SER A 924 -4.02 -41.64 -2.18
N GLY A 925 -3.34 -40.49 -2.31
CA GLY A 925 -3.72 -39.41 -3.22
C GLY A 925 -3.11 -38.07 -2.79
N PHE A 926 -2.62 -37.28 -3.74
CA PHE A 926 -1.93 -36.00 -3.48
C PHE A 926 -2.81 -35.01 -2.69
N LEU A 927 -4.08 -34.86 -3.09
CA LEU A 927 -5.03 -34.03 -2.34
C LEU A 927 -5.27 -34.57 -0.93
N LYS A 928 -5.54 -35.87 -0.77
CA LYS A 928 -5.76 -36.51 0.55
C LYS A 928 -4.57 -36.28 1.49
N ARG A 929 -3.33 -36.39 0.99
CA ARG A 929 -2.10 -36.10 1.76
C ARG A 929 -2.04 -34.64 2.23
N LEU A 930 -2.48 -33.70 1.39
CA LEU A 930 -2.53 -32.28 1.73
C LEU A 930 -3.64 -31.96 2.76
N PHE A 931 -4.83 -32.55 2.59
CA PHE A 931 -5.94 -32.45 3.55
C PHE A 931 -5.55 -33.03 4.92
N ARG A 932 -4.90 -34.20 4.96
CA ARG A 932 -4.39 -34.81 6.19
C ARG A 932 -3.38 -33.93 6.92
N ARG A 933 -2.46 -33.31 6.18
CA ARG A 933 -1.48 -32.36 6.76
C ARG A 933 -2.18 -31.13 7.35
N HIS A 934 -3.30 -30.70 6.77
CA HIS A 934 -4.04 -29.55 7.26
C HIS A 934 -4.83 -29.85 8.54
N GLY A 935 -5.47 -31.02 8.62
CA GLY A 935 -6.17 -31.46 9.82
C GLY A 935 -5.28 -32.14 10.85
N ALA A 936 -3.95 -31.96 10.77
CA ALA A 936 -2.98 -32.55 11.68
C ALA A 936 -3.18 -34.06 11.94
N TYR A 937 -3.42 -34.82 10.86
CA TYR A 937 -3.49 -36.28 10.87
C TYR A 937 -2.09 -36.84 10.50
N PRO A 938 -1.32 -37.40 11.44
CA PRO A 938 -0.02 -37.99 11.14
C PRO A 938 -0.17 -39.12 10.12
N SER A 939 0.75 -39.19 9.15
CA SER A 939 0.70 -40.24 8.12
C SER A 939 0.89 -41.63 8.74
N ALA A 940 1.61 -41.71 9.87
CA ALA A 940 1.77 -42.94 10.65
C ALA A 940 0.43 -43.49 11.15
N ASN A 941 -0.56 -42.64 11.41
CA ASN A 941 -1.88 -43.04 11.91
C ASN A 941 -2.84 -43.48 10.77
N MET A 942 -2.39 -43.55 9.51
CA MET A 942 -3.29 -43.87 8.39
C MET A 942 -3.35 -45.36 8.09
N TYR A 943 -3.96 -46.12 8.99
CA TYR A 943 -4.20 -47.56 8.86
C TYR A 943 -5.60 -47.95 9.34
N ASP A 944 -6.13 -49.06 8.83
CA ASP A 944 -7.49 -49.52 9.16
C ASP A 944 -7.60 -50.17 10.56
N ARG A 945 -8.83 -50.49 10.96
CA ARG A 945 -9.14 -51.05 12.29
C ARG A 945 -8.49 -52.40 12.58
N ASN A 946 -8.20 -53.20 11.55
CA ASN A 946 -7.55 -54.50 11.75
C ASN A 946 -6.08 -54.30 12.13
N VAL A 947 -5.42 -53.32 11.49
CA VAL A 947 -4.05 -52.92 11.86
C VAL A 947 -4.03 -52.25 13.23
N TYR A 948 -5.03 -51.41 13.53
CA TYR A 948 -5.20 -50.79 14.84
C TYR A 948 -5.28 -51.84 15.97
N ALA A 949 -6.14 -52.85 15.82
CA ALA A 949 -6.29 -53.93 16.79
C ALA A 949 -4.99 -54.74 16.97
N ARG A 950 -4.23 -54.96 15.89
CA ARG A 950 -2.93 -55.64 15.95
C ARG A 950 -1.91 -54.83 16.74
N LYS A 951 -1.83 -53.52 16.50
CA LYS A 951 -0.89 -52.62 17.19
C LYS A 951 -1.15 -52.50 18.69
N LEU A 952 -2.42 -52.53 19.11
CA LEU A 952 -2.75 -52.64 20.54
C LEU A 952 -2.22 -53.94 21.16
N LYS A 953 -2.35 -55.07 20.47
CA LYS A 953 -1.78 -56.36 20.94
C LYS A 953 -0.25 -56.33 20.97
N GLU A 954 0.37 -55.71 19.97
CA GLU A 954 1.84 -55.51 19.92
C GLU A 954 2.33 -54.61 21.09
N ALA A 955 1.52 -53.67 21.55
CA ALA A 955 1.80 -52.86 22.74
C ALA A 955 1.60 -53.62 24.07
N GLY A 956 1.12 -54.87 24.04
CA GLY A 956 0.96 -55.74 25.21
C GLY A 956 -0.47 -55.91 25.72
N PHE A 957 -1.46 -55.23 25.11
CA PHE A 957 -2.84 -55.33 25.56
C PHE A 957 -3.50 -56.67 25.20
N VAL A 958 -4.36 -57.15 26.10
CA VAL A 958 -5.27 -58.30 25.91
C VAL A 958 -6.72 -57.83 25.82
N ASN A 959 -7.64 -58.73 25.47
CA ASN A 959 -9.07 -58.44 25.34
C ASN A 959 -9.39 -57.25 24.40
N VAL A 960 -8.62 -57.10 23.33
CA VAL A 960 -8.74 -55.99 22.38
C VAL A 960 -10.03 -56.09 21.56
N SER A 961 -10.87 -55.05 21.66
CA SER A 961 -12.07 -54.81 20.86
C SER A 961 -11.91 -53.52 20.05
N VAL A 962 -12.18 -53.59 18.74
CA VAL A 962 -12.22 -52.40 17.86
C VAL A 962 -13.45 -52.53 16.98
N GLN A 963 -14.51 -51.80 17.33
CA GLN A 963 -15.82 -51.90 16.68
C GLN A 963 -16.13 -50.61 15.93
N SER A 964 -16.54 -50.73 14.67
CA SER A 964 -17.02 -49.57 13.92
C SER A 964 -18.38 -49.11 14.46
N ILE A 965 -18.46 -47.83 14.79
CA ILE A 965 -19.70 -47.12 15.13
C ILE A 965 -19.96 -45.97 14.14
N ALA A 966 -19.30 -46.00 12.98
CA ALA A 966 -19.30 -44.94 11.97
C ALA A 966 -20.70 -44.55 11.50
N GLU A 967 -21.60 -45.52 11.37
CA GLU A 967 -22.99 -45.27 10.93
C GLU A 967 -23.77 -44.40 11.92
N TYR A 968 -23.51 -44.51 13.22
CA TYR A 968 -24.18 -43.72 14.25
C TYR A 968 -23.45 -42.41 14.57
N VAL A 969 -22.17 -42.28 14.22
CA VAL A 969 -21.38 -41.06 14.49
C VAL A 969 -21.26 -40.19 13.24
N LEU A 970 -20.75 -40.74 12.14
CA LEU A 970 -20.42 -39.97 10.94
C LEU A 970 -21.66 -39.60 10.13
N ALA A 971 -22.66 -40.47 10.04
CA ALA A 971 -23.91 -40.14 9.33
C ALA A 971 -24.69 -39.04 10.07
N GLY A 972 -24.84 -39.19 11.40
CA GLY A 972 -25.52 -38.21 12.26
C GLY A 972 -24.82 -36.85 12.29
N SER A 973 -23.50 -36.82 12.52
CA SER A 973 -22.72 -35.58 12.52
C SER A 973 -22.74 -34.87 11.16
N THR A 974 -22.69 -35.62 10.04
CA THR A 974 -22.81 -35.04 8.70
C THR A 974 -24.18 -34.37 8.50
N LYS A 975 -25.27 -35.01 8.95
CA LYS A 975 -26.63 -34.46 8.89
C LYS A 975 -26.79 -33.23 9.78
N TYR A 976 -26.27 -33.27 11.01
CA TYR A 976 -26.23 -32.13 11.93
C TYR A 976 -25.50 -30.92 11.31
N ILE A 977 -24.29 -31.13 10.79
CA ILE A 977 -23.48 -30.09 10.15
C ILE A 977 -24.23 -29.51 8.94
N ALA A 978 -24.86 -30.36 8.14
CA ALA A 978 -25.66 -29.91 7.01
C ALA A 978 -26.85 -29.02 7.46
N MET A 979 -27.55 -29.36 8.54
CA MET A 979 -28.64 -28.55 9.08
C MET A 979 -28.14 -27.20 9.62
N ARG A 980 -27.07 -27.19 10.41
CA ARG A 980 -26.47 -25.96 10.95
C ARG A 980 -25.98 -25.02 9.84
N GLN A 981 -25.34 -25.57 8.80
CA GLN A 981 -24.72 -24.76 7.74
C GLN A 981 -25.68 -24.37 6.61
N LEU A 982 -26.65 -25.22 6.25
CA LEU A 982 -27.58 -24.96 5.15
C LEU A 982 -28.88 -24.29 5.62
N ARG A 983 -29.36 -24.62 6.82
CA ARG A 983 -30.65 -24.13 7.36
C ARG A 983 -30.49 -23.07 8.45
N LYS A 984 -29.26 -22.81 8.92
CA LYS A 984 -28.93 -21.79 9.94
C LYS A 984 -29.69 -21.93 11.26
N LEU A 985 -30.03 -23.17 11.62
CA LEU A 985 -30.61 -23.46 12.95
C LEU A 985 -29.53 -23.25 14.02
N ASP A 986 -29.88 -22.84 15.23
CA ASP A 986 -28.97 -22.87 16.38
C ASP A 986 -28.66 -24.32 16.83
N MET A 987 -27.78 -24.51 17.82
CA MET A 987 -27.31 -25.84 18.25
C MET A 987 -28.43 -26.72 18.83
N GLU A 988 -29.35 -26.11 19.58
CA GLU A 988 -30.45 -26.82 20.24
C GLU A 988 -31.66 -27.02 19.30
N SER A 989 -31.86 -26.10 18.37
CA SER A 989 -32.92 -26.16 17.35
C SER A 989 -32.61 -27.12 16.20
N ALA A 990 -31.36 -27.60 16.08
CA ALA A 990 -30.95 -28.58 15.07
C ALA A 990 -31.28 -30.01 15.51
N ILE A 991 -32.57 -30.39 15.36
CA ILE A 991 -33.04 -31.75 15.67
C ILE A 991 -32.67 -32.71 14.53
N VAL A 992 -31.84 -33.71 14.85
CA VAL A 992 -31.39 -34.75 13.92
C VAL A 992 -32.13 -36.05 14.21
N GLU A 993 -32.90 -36.52 13.23
CA GLU A 993 -33.46 -37.88 13.23
C GLU A 993 -32.67 -38.73 12.25
N LEU A 994 -32.01 -39.79 12.73
CA LEU A 994 -31.21 -40.68 11.90
C LEU A 994 -32.10 -41.83 11.40
N THR A 995 -32.27 -41.94 10.08
CA THR A 995 -33.06 -43.02 9.45
C THR A 995 -32.15 -44.14 8.94
N THR A 996 -32.71 -45.34 8.70
CA THR A 996 -31.98 -46.47 8.10
C THR A 996 -31.34 -46.09 6.75
N GLN A 997 -32.05 -45.29 5.94
CA GLN A 997 -31.53 -44.79 4.66
C GLN A 997 -30.34 -43.84 4.83
N ASP A 998 -30.30 -43.03 5.89
CA ASP A 998 -29.17 -42.14 6.17
C ASP A 998 -27.91 -42.93 6.57
N MET A 999 -28.09 -44.00 7.35
CA MET A 999 -27.01 -44.88 7.82
C MET A 999 -26.40 -45.69 6.66
N GLU A 1000 -27.23 -46.19 5.76
CA GLU A 1000 -26.83 -46.99 4.59
C GLU A 1000 -26.36 -46.15 3.39
N SER A 1001 -26.54 -44.81 3.43
CA SER A 1001 -26.20 -43.92 2.33
C SER A 1001 -24.70 -43.89 2.01
N SER A 1002 -24.34 -44.15 0.75
CA SER A 1002 -22.97 -43.98 0.25
C SER A 1002 -22.53 -42.53 0.17
N GLN A 1003 -23.44 -41.54 0.28
CA GLN A 1003 -23.14 -40.14 0.01
C GLN A 1003 -22.16 -39.52 1.02
N TRP A 1004 -22.35 -39.78 2.31
CA TRP A 1004 -21.43 -39.25 3.33
C TRP A 1004 -20.06 -39.96 3.26
N ARG A 1005 -20.06 -41.26 2.96
CA ARG A 1005 -18.85 -42.07 2.75
C ARG A 1005 -18.04 -41.55 1.57
N GLU A 1006 -18.67 -41.32 0.41
CA GLU A 1006 -18.00 -40.78 -0.78
C GLU A 1006 -17.41 -39.38 -0.54
N VAL A 1007 -18.13 -38.51 0.17
CA VAL A 1007 -17.66 -37.14 0.46
C VAL A 1007 -16.43 -37.17 1.35
N ARG A 1008 -16.43 -37.99 2.42
CA ARG A 1008 -15.28 -38.11 3.33
C ARG A 1008 -14.11 -38.85 2.68
N GLU A 1009 -14.38 -39.88 1.88
CA GLU A 1009 -13.36 -40.62 1.15
C GLU A 1009 -12.61 -39.72 0.15
N ARG A 1010 -13.35 -38.86 -0.58
CA ARG A 1010 -12.74 -37.88 -1.51
C ARG A 1010 -11.97 -36.77 -0.79
N ALA A 1011 -12.37 -36.39 0.43
CA ALA A 1011 -11.77 -35.29 1.17
C ALA A 1011 -10.51 -35.70 1.95
N VAL A 1012 -10.62 -36.66 2.87
CA VAL A 1012 -9.57 -36.99 3.87
C VAL A 1012 -9.15 -38.46 3.86
N GLY A 1013 -9.98 -39.35 3.30
CA GLY A 1013 -9.73 -40.80 3.34
C GLY A 1013 -9.94 -41.43 4.73
N ILE A 1014 -10.81 -40.81 5.54
CA ILE A 1014 -11.26 -41.29 6.86
C ILE A 1014 -12.75 -41.58 6.72
N THR A 1015 -13.07 -42.86 6.62
CA THR A 1015 -14.44 -43.34 6.39
C THR A 1015 -14.98 -44.16 7.55
N ASP A 1016 -14.14 -44.51 8.52
CA ASP A 1016 -14.50 -45.27 9.71
C ASP A 1016 -14.37 -44.42 10.99
N TYR A 1017 -15.12 -44.80 12.01
CA TYR A 1017 -15.11 -44.22 13.35
C TYR A 1017 -15.35 -45.38 14.31
N VAL A 1018 -14.40 -45.64 15.21
CA VAL A 1018 -14.40 -46.85 16.03
C VAL A 1018 -14.54 -46.54 17.51
N LEU A 1019 -15.17 -47.48 18.23
CA LEU A 1019 -15.05 -47.63 19.67
C LEU A 1019 -14.00 -48.71 19.95
N VAL A 1020 -13.05 -48.40 20.83
CA VAL A 1020 -11.89 -49.22 21.15
C VAL A 1020 -11.89 -49.55 22.63
N SER A 1021 -11.59 -50.81 22.95
CA SER A 1021 -11.21 -51.22 24.31
C SER A 1021 -10.07 -52.21 24.32
N ALA A 1022 -9.23 -52.11 25.33
CA ALA A 1022 -8.04 -52.94 25.49
C ALA A 1022 -7.67 -53.00 26.98
N GLN A 1023 -7.27 -54.18 27.46
CA GLN A 1023 -6.96 -54.40 28.88
C GLN A 1023 -5.48 -54.71 29.10
N LYS A 1024 -4.86 -54.09 30.10
CA LYS A 1024 -3.52 -54.49 30.56
C LYS A 1024 -3.66 -55.84 31.27
N PRO A 1025 -2.84 -56.85 30.95
CA PRO A 1025 -2.83 -58.12 31.69
C PRO A 1025 -2.73 -57.88 33.21
N GLY A 1026 -3.44 -58.70 33.98
CA GLY A 1026 -3.47 -58.62 35.44
C GLY A 1026 -2.20 -59.13 36.09
#